data_AF-A0A5C5TFS2-F1
#
_entry.id   AF-A0A5C5TFS2-F1
#
_cell.length_a   1.000
_cell.length_b   1.000
_cell.length_c   1.000
_cell.angle_alpha   90.00
_cell.angle_beta   90.00
_cell.angle_gamma   90.00
#
_symmetry.space_group_name_H-M   'P 1'
#
loop_
_entity.id
_entity.type
_entity.pdbx_description
1 polymer ?
#
loop_
_entity_poly.entity_id
_entity_poly.type
_entity_poly.pdbx_seq_one_letter_code
_entity_poly.pdbx_strand_id
1 'polypeptide(L)'
;MDTAEISPPPTSAVRRALEGLSLASAGHAASLAAQAKRYLEARDGWTAWLLAERLMRLRSGLIADDYVLRALAWMAVGDNESARRDIRGATLIDPGHAVANRLSLTSTDPGERSEAARRLLRSGQGSTIRREALRILRAEGVQVAGGFESTVTGIRGWIAWQGAPTFECHLAFKQGSERHGVEARSDHPMAGVFDHVAALEWPWPPAADAVTVTCDAPSSVLQPRQLWRADQPPALWRATCAIVAAPPVGLRRVAVIVPVYDDLPATTACFQALLAHPEDSIARRIIVVDDATPDRGIAALLDDLERQGDIVLARNKVNLGFAASVNRALAMLEPGEDALLLNADTVPPPALGTRLAHVAHAHEDIATVTPLSNNGEYTSLPVRFRENPLPSPETLAALDRLAADLGDVDPVTLPNGIGFCLYVKHAVLEAIGPLSLRFGRGYGEDIEFCLRARAMGFRHVCAGNVFVGHAGSRSFKSEKRALVVENLAQIDRLYPSYRRESARFVREDPLQSVAGRLEWAWLLARRSPFALVIAARERDPTLIDRYADAQRAVGLDTIIATPQDEGTGVTVSLRDHAGRFPQNVSLSCDSADGLARDLARLPIAVLAVMDPGKLPAGLMPAIARGLACDVLISDALSARQAHPGAHRIVPATTRLTRVLRAQSPESASRILDLPHASAEPGIRRALPGRSGALLIVGEDAASDDVDLIRRLAADLGQADARAGIIVDGGMDDDLATMVQQNIFVLGREPARRRALAHCPVPISGVVFTSRRWGAGDTRVDDVVACGVPVAYYDPSTDRSEIVGHDLLLSLEESVATATTILLQWWSGLSAAKADRRSPG
;
A
#
# COMPACT_ATOMS: atom_id res chain seq x y z
N MET A 1 -29.19 -3.50 -21.37
CA MET A 1 -28.65 -3.37 -22.73
C MET A 1 -28.18 -4.74 -23.14
N ASP A 2 -28.75 -5.26 -24.22
CA ASP A 2 -28.70 -6.66 -24.64
C ASP A 2 -27.28 -7.24 -24.68
N THR A 3 -27.13 -8.40 -24.04
CA THR A 3 -25.95 -9.26 -24.15
C THR A 3 -25.95 -9.91 -25.54
N ALA A 4 -25.51 -9.18 -26.55
CA ALA A 4 -25.07 -9.81 -27.79
C ALA A 4 -23.88 -10.72 -27.45
N GLU A 5 -24.01 -12.02 -27.71
CA GLU A 5 -22.87 -12.94 -27.64
C GLU A 5 -21.77 -12.42 -28.57
N ILE A 6 -20.72 -11.84 -27.98
CA ILE A 6 -19.54 -11.38 -28.71
C ILE A 6 -18.81 -12.65 -29.19
N SER A 7 -19.13 -13.09 -30.41
CA SER A 7 -18.35 -14.13 -31.08
C SER A 7 -16.91 -13.61 -31.26
N PRO A 8 -15.88 -14.37 -30.84
CA PRO A 8 -14.50 -13.92 -30.94
C PRO A 8 -14.09 -13.71 -32.40
N PRO A 9 -13.26 -12.70 -32.71
CA PRO A 9 -12.73 -12.49 -34.04
C PRO A 9 -11.97 -13.72 -34.57
N PRO A 10 -11.87 -13.90 -35.90
CA PRO A 10 -11.19 -15.04 -36.49
C PRO A 10 -9.69 -15.07 -36.20
N THR A 11 -9.06 -13.92 -35.88
CA THR A 11 -7.65 -13.81 -35.48
C THR A 11 -7.55 -13.71 -33.95
N SER A 12 -6.47 -14.18 -33.33
CA SER A 12 -6.26 -13.98 -31.88
C SER A 12 -6.05 -12.50 -31.51
N ALA A 13 -6.38 -12.13 -30.26
CA ALA A 13 -6.13 -10.78 -29.73
C ALA A 13 -4.63 -10.43 -29.71
N VAL A 14 -3.77 -11.44 -29.55
CA VAL A 14 -2.31 -11.32 -29.62
C VAL A 14 -1.85 -10.73 -30.95
N ARG A 15 -2.31 -11.32 -32.07
CA ARG A 15 -1.95 -10.83 -33.41
C ARG A 15 -2.37 -9.37 -33.60
N ARG A 16 -3.61 -9.04 -33.23
CA ARG A 16 -4.11 -7.67 -33.32
C ARG A 16 -3.33 -6.69 -32.43
N ALA A 17 -2.94 -7.10 -31.22
CA ALA A 17 -2.16 -6.23 -30.33
C ALA A 17 -0.78 -5.87 -30.91
N LEU A 18 -0.19 -6.75 -31.73
CA LEU A 18 1.11 -6.55 -32.37
C LEU A 18 1.02 -5.69 -33.64
N GLU A 19 -0.14 -5.65 -34.30
CA GLU A 19 -0.37 -4.85 -35.52
C GLU A 19 -0.17 -3.35 -35.26
N GLY A 20 0.95 -2.80 -35.74
CA GLY A 20 1.29 -1.38 -35.59
C GLY A 20 1.87 -1.01 -34.22
N LEU A 21 2.25 -2.00 -33.39
CA LEU A 21 2.95 -1.78 -32.13
C LEU A 21 4.42 -1.42 -32.37
N SER A 22 4.85 -0.28 -31.85
CA SER A 22 6.27 0.07 -31.85
C SER A 22 7.01 -0.82 -30.86
N LEU A 23 7.98 -1.59 -31.34
CA LEU A 23 8.87 -2.42 -30.51
C LEU A 23 10.21 -1.74 -30.21
N ALA A 24 10.34 -0.44 -30.54
CA ALA A 24 11.47 0.35 -30.07
C ALA A 24 11.32 0.66 -28.58
N SER A 25 12.39 0.50 -27.79
CA SER A 25 12.37 0.77 -26.35
C SER A 25 11.89 2.20 -26.04
N ALA A 26 12.38 3.18 -26.80
CA ALA A 26 11.91 4.55 -26.75
C ALA A 26 10.47 4.66 -27.28
N GLY A 27 9.54 5.10 -26.42
CA GLY A 27 8.15 5.35 -26.79
C GLY A 27 7.23 4.12 -26.79
N HIS A 28 7.73 2.92 -26.43
CA HIS A 28 6.91 1.70 -26.34
C HIS A 28 5.67 1.88 -25.44
N ALA A 29 5.85 2.44 -24.23
CA ALA A 29 4.76 2.69 -23.30
C ALA A 29 3.68 3.65 -23.87
N ALA A 30 4.10 4.68 -24.61
CA ALA A 30 3.17 5.59 -25.27
C ALA A 30 2.40 4.89 -26.41
N SER A 31 3.10 4.02 -27.17
CA SER A 31 2.48 3.19 -28.20
C SER A 31 1.44 2.23 -27.63
N LEU A 32 1.74 1.56 -26.50
CA LEU A 32 0.80 0.69 -25.79
C LEU A 32 -0.48 1.45 -25.39
N ALA A 33 -0.33 2.61 -24.73
CA ALA A 33 -1.47 3.42 -24.30
C ALA A 33 -2.34 3.90 -25.49
N ALA A 34 -1.70 4.40 -26.55
CA ALA A 34 -2.40 4.87 -27.75
C ALA A 34 -3.17 3.74 -28.45
N GLN A 35 -2.56 2.56 -28.56
CA GLN A 35 -3.21 1.42 -29.18
C GLN A 35 -4.32 0.82 -28.32
N ALA A 36 -4.14 0.74 -27.00
CA ALA A 36 -5.19 0.29 -26.10
C ALA A 36 -6.44 1.16 -26.26
N LYS A 37 -6.26 2.49 -26.32
CA LYS A 37 -7.35 3.43 -26.59
C LYS A 37 -8.02 3.18 -27.94
N ARG A 38 -7.25 2.98 -29.01
CA ARG A 38 -7.78 2.67 -30.35
C ARG A 38 -8.65 1.40 -30.34
N TYR A 39 -8.21 0.34 -29.65
CA TYR A 39 -8.99 -0.90 -29.56
C TYR A 39 -10.22 -0.78 -28.65
N LEU A 40 -10.18 0.06 -27.61
CA LEU A 40 -11.38 0.42 -26.84
C LEU A 40 -12.43 1.13 -27.71
N GLU A 41 -12.00 2.08 -28.55
CA GLU A 41 -12.87 2.76 -29.52
C GLU A 41 -13.47 1.77 -30.54
N ALA A 42 -12.70 0.77 -30.95
CA ALA A 42 -13.14 -0.32 -31.82
C ALA A 42 -13.95 -1.41 -31.10
N ARG A 43 -14.21 -1.27 -29.79
CA ARG A 43 -14.92 -2.25 -28.93
C ARG A 43 -14.25 -3.64 -28.86
N ASP A 44 -12.93 -3.69 -29.02
CA ASP A 44 -12.13 -4.91 -28.84
C ASP A 44 -11.48 -4.91 -27.44
N GLY A 45 -12.27 -5.30 -26.43
CA GLY A 45 -11.83 -5.31 -25.03
C GLY A 45 -10.65 -6.25 -24.75
N TRP A 46 -10.56 -7.38 -25.45
CA TRP A 46 -9.48 -8.35 -25.23
C TRP A 46 -8.12 -7.81 -25.66
N THR A 47 -8.05 -7.20 -26.85
CA THR A 47 -6.81 -6.59 -27.35
C THR A 47 -6.42 -5.36 -26.53
N ALA A 48 -7.41 -4.53 -26.16
CA ALA A 48 -7.19 -3.39 -25.28
C ALA A 48 -6.63 -3.80 -23.92
N TRP A 49 -7.13 -4.91 -23.36
CA TRP A 49 -6.66 -5.42 -22.08
C TRP A 49 -5.20 -5.88 -22.13
N LEU A 50 -4.79 -6.64 -23.17
CA LEU A 50 -3.38 -7.07 -23.32
C LEU A 50 -2.41 -5.88 -23.31
N LEU A 51 -2.76 -4.83 -24.05
CA LEU A 51 -1.96 -3.62 -24.16
C LEU A 51 -1.90 -2.85 -22.84
N ALA A 52 -3.04 -2.71 -22.15
CA ALA A 52 -3.13 -2.04 -20.86
C ALA A 52 -2.40 -2.83 -19.75
N GLU A 53 -2.51 -4.16 -19.75
CA GLU A 53 -1.85 -5.04 -18.78
C GLU A 53 -0.32 -4.94 -18.90
N ARG A 54 0.22 -5.03 -20.12
CA ARG A 54 1.66 -4.85 -20.34
C ARG A 54 2.13 -3.45 -19.93
N LEU A 55 1.36 -2.41 -20.26
CA LEU A 55 1.69 -1.03 -19.86
C LEU A 55 1.84 -0.91 -18.34
N MET A 56 0.93 -1.52 -17.59
CA MET A 56 0.96 -1.52 -16.12
C MET A 56 2.16 -2.28 -15.56
N ARG A 57 2.57 -3.40 -16.18
CA ARG A 57 3.72 -4.19 -15.73
C ARG A 57 5.07 -3.56 -16.09
N LEU A 58 5.14 -2.78 -17.16
CA LEU A 58 6.36 -2.09 -17.59
C LEU A 58 6.71 -0.86 -16.75
N ARG A 59 5.72 -0.13 -16.25
CA ARG A 59 5.96 1.12 -15.54
C ARG A 59 6.30 0.88 -14.07
N SER A 60 7.40 1.47 -13.62
CA SER A 60 7.75 1.49 -12.20
C SER A 60 6.87 2.51 -11.46
N GLY A 61 5.92 2.01 -10.66
CA GLY A 61 5.09 2.84 -9.78
C GLY A 61 3.60 2.80 -10.13
N LEU A 62 2.78 3.31 -9.20
CA LEU A 62 1.33 3.33 -9.34
C LEU A 62 0.89 4.61 -10.08
N ILE A 63 0.27 4.45 -11.25
CA ILE A 63 -0.21 5.57 -12.09
C ILE A 63 -1.71 5.41 -12.32
N ALA A 64 -2.49 6.39 -11.90
CA ALA A 64 -3.95 6.32 -11.92
C ALA A 64 -4.52 6.13 -13.35
N ASP A 65 -3.95 6.81 -14.36
CA ASP A 65 -4.37 6.68 -15.76
C ASP A 65 -4.26 5.24 -16.28
N ASP A 66 -3.20 4.52 -15.90
CA ASP A 66 -2.97 3.15 -16.38
C ASP A 66 -4.01 2.18 -15.78
N TYR A 67 -4.38 2.38 -14.51
CA TYR A 67 -5.51 1.68 -13.87
C TYR A 67 -6.84 2.00 -14.54
N VAL A 68 -7.11 3.27 -14.88
CA VAL A 68 -8.33 3.67 -15.59
C VAL A 68 -8.40 3.01 -16.96
N LEU A 69 -7.30 2.99 -17.71
CA LEU A 69 -7.22 2.37 -19.02
C LEU A 69 -7.54 0.87 -18.96
N ARG A 70 -6.96 0.14 -17.99
CA ARG A 70 -7.26 -1.28 -17.78
C ARG A 70 -8.69 -1.51 -17.28
N ALA A 71 -9.21 -0.64 -16.42
CA ALA A 71 -10.61 -0.70 -15.99
C ALA A 71 -11.59 -0.60 -17.17
N LEU A 72 -11.34 0.31 -18.11
CA LEU A 72 -12.15 0.44 -19.34
C LEU A 72 -12.06 -0.83 -20.21
N ALA A 73 -10.87 -1.45 -20.30
CA ALA A 73 -10.72 -2.72 -20.99
C ALA A 73 -11.49 -3.86 -20.32
N TRP A 74 -11.47 -3.94 -18.99
CA TRP A 74 -12.29 -4.88 -18.23
C TRP A 74 -13.79 -4.70 -18.47
N MET A 75 -14.27 -3.46 -18.46
CA MET A 75 -15.67 -3.15 -18.79
C MET A 75 -16.03 -3.58 -20.22
N ALA A 76 -15.12 -3.36 -21.19
CA ALA A 76 -15.33 -3.76 -22.58
C ALA A 76 -15.39 -5.29 -22.76
N VAL A 77 -14.71 -6.06 -21.91
CA VAL A 77 -14.81 -7.54 -21.84
C VAL A 77 -16.08 -8.00 -21.08
N GLY A 78 -16.70 -7.13 -20.29
CA GLY A 78 -17.84 -7.46 -19.44
C GLY A 78 -17.46 -8.00 -18.06
N ASP A 79 -16.25 -7.70 -17.56
CA ASP A 79 -15.84 -7.97 -16.18
C ASP A 79 -15.92 -6.69 -15.34
N ASN A 80 -17.12 -6.42 -14.81
CA ASN A 80 -17.38 -5.23 -14.01
C ASN A 80 -16.70 -5.27 -12.63
N GLU A 81 -16.38 -6.46 -12.10
CA GLU A 81 -15.77 -6.57 -10.78
C GLU A 81 -14.29 -6.17 -10.84
N SER A 82 -13.56 -6.73 -11.81
CA SER A 82 -12.17 -6.35 -12.09
C SER A 82 -12.05 -4.87 -12.45
N ALA A 83 -12.99 -4.34 -13.23
CA ALA A 83 -13.07 -2.91 -13.54
C ALA A 83 -13.23 -2.04 -12.28
N ARG A 84 -14.15 -2.39 -11.37
CA ARG A 84 -14.35 -1.67 -10.10
C ARG A 84 -13.10 -1.70 -9.22
N ARG A 85 -12.40 -2.83 -9.18
CA ARG A 85 -11.14 -2.96 -8.43
C ARG A 85 -10.09 -1.99 -8.97
N ASP A 86 -9.96 -1.87 -10.28
CA ASP A 86 -9.02 -0.94 -10.91
C ASP A 86 -9.42 0.53 -10.76
N ILE A 87 -10.72 0.86 -10.83
CA ILE A 87 -11.23 2.23 -10.53
C ILE A 87 -10.92 2.62 -9.08
N ARG A 88 -11.11 1.70 -8.12
CA ARG A 88 -10.72 1.91 -6.72
C ARG A 88 -9.21 2.07 -6.60
N GLY A 89 -8.42 1.28 -7.32
CA GLY A 89 -6.97 1.46 -7.42
C GLY A 89 -6.58 2.86 -7.90
N ALA A 90 -7.18 3.34 -8.99
CA ALA A 90 -6.94 4.68 -9.53
C ALA A 90 -7.29 5.79 -8.53
N THR A 91 -8.44 5.69 -7.86
CA THR A 91 -8.87 6.69 -6.85
C THR A 91 -8.08 6.62 -5.54
N LEU A 92 -7.42 5.49 -5.23
CA LEU A 92 -6.47 5.38 -4.12
C LEU A 92 -5.14 6.09 -4.44
N ILE A 93 -4.74 6.08 -5.72
CA ILE A 93 -3.52 6.73 -6.21
C ILE A 93 -3.74 8.24 -6.33
N ASP A 94 -4.82 8.64 -7.02
CA ASP A 94 -5.25 10.02 -7.21
C ASP A 94 -6.74 10.14 -6.90
N PRO A 95 -7.10 10.55 -5.67
CA PRO A 95 -8.50 10.77 -5.28
C PRO A 95 -9.21 11.82 -6.15
N GLY A 96 -8.48 12.76 -6.76
CA GLY A 96 -9.02 13.82 -7.61
C GLY A 96 -9.20 13.42 -9.08
N HIS A 97 -8.82 12.20 -9.46
CA HIS A 97 -8.78 11.77 -10.85
C HIS A 97 -10.15 11.85 -11.53
N ALA A 98 -10.29 12.71 -12.55
CA ALA A 98 -11.59 13.03 -13.13
C ALA A 98 -12.29 11.82 -13.76
N VAL A 99 -11.57 11.03 -14.58
CA VAL A 99 -12.15 9.87 -15.27
C VAL A 99 -12.54 8.76 -14.28
N ALA A 100 -11.68 8.43 -13.32
CA ALA A 100 -11.95 7.42 -12.30
C ALA A 100 -13.18 7.77 -11.46
N ASN A 101 -13.27 9.01 -10.95
CA ASN A 101 -14.45 9.43 -10.18
C ASN A 101 -15.71 9.48 -11.06
N ARG A 102 -15.60 9.85 -12.35
CA ARG A 102 -16.74 9.78 -13.27
C ARG A 102 -17.24 8.34 -13.47
N LEU A 103 -16.33 7.37 -13.61
CA LEU A 103 -16.70 5.95 -13.66
C LEU A 103 -17.34 5.49 -12.35
N SER A 104 -16.86 5.96 -11.20
CA SER A 104 -17.46 5.66 -9.88
C SER A 104 -18.89 6.17 -9.72
N LEU A 105 -19.33 7.19 -10.47
CA LEU A 105 -20.74 7.62 -10.47
C LEU A 105 -21.71 6.53 -10.95
N THR A 106 -21.21 5.53 -11.68
CA THR A 106 -21.99 4.37 -12.14
C THR A 106 -21.92 3.17 -11.18
N SER A 107 -21.24 3.31 -10.04
CA SER A 107 -21.14 2.23 -9.05
C SER A 107 -22.52 1.83 -8.54
N THR A 108 -22.70 0.55 -8.21
CA THR A 108 -23.92 0.07 -7.54
C THR A 108 -23.98 0.53 -6.08
N ASP A 109 -22.85 0.87 -5.47
CA ASP A 109 -22.77 1.37 -4.09
C ASP A 109 -23.13 2.88 -4.03
N PRO A 110 -24.21 3.27 -3.31
CA PRO A 110 -24.56 4.67 -3.10
C PRO A 110 -23.46 5.50 -2.44
N GLY A 111 -22.73 4.94 -1.48
CA GLY A 111 -21.65 5.64 -0.78
C GLY A 111 -20.51 6.03 -1.71
N GLU A 112 -20.10 5.10 -2.59
CA GLU A 112 -19.07 5.37 -3.61
C GLU A 112 -19.51 6.45 -4.60
N ARG A 113 -20.78 6.43 -5.04
CA ARG A 113 -21.32 7.45 -5.96
C ARG A 113 -21.32 8.83 -5.31
N SER A 114 -21.81 8.95 -4.08
CA SER A 114 -21.88 10.22 -3.34
C SER A 114 -20.50 10.82 -3.14
N GLU A 115 -19.54 10.00 -2.74
CA GLU A 115 -18.16 10.41 -2.48
C GLU A 115 -17.44 10.83 -3.78
N ALA A 116 -17.64 10.09 -4.87
CA ALA A 116 -17.11 10.46 -6.18
C ALA A 116 -17.72 11.78 -6.68
N ALA A 117 -19.04 11.98 -6.50
CA ALA A 117 -19.71 13.22 -6.86
C ALA A 117 -19.13 14.42 -6.09
N ARG A 118 -18.91 14.28 -4.78
CA ARG A 118 -18.25 15.29 -3.94
C ARG A 118 -16.86 15.62 -4.48
N ARG A 119 -15.99 14.63 -4.71
CA ARG A 119 -14.63 14.85 -5.25
C ARG A 119 -14.63 15.58 -6.60
N LEU A 120 -15.55 15.24 -7.50
CA LEU A 120 -15.70 15.92 -8.79
C LEU A 120 -16.10 17.40 -8.63
N LEU A 121 -16.80 17.78 -7.56
CA LEU A 121 -17.11 19.18 -7.28
C LEU A 121 -15.90 19.98 -6.76
N ARG A 122 -14.97 19.35 -6.01
CA ARG A 122 -13.71 20.00 -5.56
C ARG A 122 -12.78 20.31 -6.73
N SER A 123 -12.77 19.44 -7.72
CA SER A 123 -11.87 19.54 -8.86
C SER A 123 -12.26 20.72 -9.78
N GLY A 124 -11.27 21.47 -10.28
CA GLY A 124 -11.45 22.59 -11.24
C GLY A 124 -11.98 22.19 -12.63
N GLN A 125 -12.77 21.12 -12.71
CA GLN A 125 -13.25 20.47 -13.92
C GLN A 125 -14.36 21.28 -14.61
N GLY A 126 -14.56 21.00 -15.91
CA GLY A 126 -15.58 21.66 -16.72
C GLY A 126 -17.02 21.46 -16.23
N SER A 127 -17.92 22.35 -16.65
CA SER A 127 -19.34 22.38 -16.26
C SER A 127 -20.08 21.06 -16.51
N THR A 128 -19.74 20.30 -17.55
CA THR A 128 -20.37 19.01 -17.87
C THR A 128 -20.19 17.96 -16.76
N ILE A 129 -18.98 17.85 -16.22
CA ILE A 129 -18.65 16.87 -15.16
C ILE A 129 -19.37 17.27 -13.86
N ARG A 130 -19.37 18.56 -13.53
CA ARG A 130 -20.09 19.10 -12.37
C ARG A 130 -21.59 18.82 -12.46
N ARG A 131 -22.20 18.98 -13.64
CA ARG A 131 -23.61 18.64 -13.86
C ARG A 131 -23.91 17.17 -13.59
N GLU A 132 -23.01 16.26 -13.94
CA GLU A 132 -23.17 14.83 -13.67
C GLU A 132 -23.13 14.54 -12.17
N ALA A 133 -22.15 15.09 -11.46
CA ALA A 133 -22.06 15.00 -9.99
C ALA A 133 -23.29 15.60 -9.29
N LEU A 134 -23.76 16.77 -9.73
CA LEU A 134 -24.94 17.44 -9.18
C LEU A 134 -26.22 16.60 -9.34
N ARG A 135 -26.38 15.85 -10.43
CA ARG A 135 -27.55 14.95 -10.59
C ARG A 135 -27.57 13.85 -9.53
N ILE A 136 -26.40 13.26 -9.23
CA ILE A 136 -26.27 12.23 -8.19
C ILE A 136 -26.61 12.82 -6.81
N LEU A 137 -26.03 13.97 -6.46
CA LEU A 137 -26.30 14.63 -5.19
C LEU A 137 -27.78 15.03 -5.05
N ARG A 138 -28.41 15.53 -6.12
CA ARG A 138 -29.85 15.84 -6.12
C ARG A 138 -30.69 14.59 -5.87
N ALA A 139 -30.37 13.48 -6.53
CA ALA A 139 -31.08 12.21 -6.34
C ALA A 139 -30.92 11.66 -4.91
N GLU A 140 -29.82 11.99 -4.23
CA GLU A 140 -29.56 11.66 -2.83
C GLU A 140 -30.17 12.66 -1.83
N GLY A 141 -30.95 13.64 -2.31
CA GLY A 141 -31.65 14.60 -1.45
C GLY A 141 -30.81 15.80 -1.01
N VAL A 142 -29.66 16.06 -1.63
CA VAL A 142 -28.89 17.29 -1.41
C VAL A 142 -29.66 18.49 -1.96
N GLN A 143 -29.97 19.44 -1.09
CA GLN A 143 -30.74 20.63 -1.45
C GLN A 143 -29.86 21.77 -1.95
N VAL A 144 -28.60 21.82 -1.49
CA VAL A 144 -27.64 22.87 -1.87
C VAL A 144 -26.27 22.25 -2.14
N ALA A 145 -25.64 22.65 -3.23
CA ALA A 145 -24.27 22.27 -3.55
C ALA A 145 -23.47 23.46 -4.05
N GLY A 146 -22.23 23.62 -3.61
CA GLY A 146 -21.39 24.75 -4.00
C GLY A 146 -19.91 24.41 -4.02
N GLY A 147 -19.19 25.09 -4.91
CA GLY A 147 -17.75 24.97 -5.08
C GLY A 147 -17.08 26.34 -4.89
N PHE A 148 -16.04 26.42 -4.07
CA PHE A 148 -15.37 27.67 -3.72
C PHE A 148 -13.85 27.58 -3.85
N GLU A 149 -13.20 28.71 -4.08
CA GLU A 149 -11.75 28.85 -4.14
C GLU A 149 -11.31 30.16 -3.46
N SER A 150 -10.17 30.10 -2.78
CA SER A 150 -9.49 31.27 -2.24
C SER A 150 -8.71 31.95 -3.36
N THR A 151 -8.87 33.27 -3.48
CA THR A 151 -8.05 34.13 -4.34
C THR A 151 -7.37 35.19 -3.47
N VAL A 152 -6.37 35.87 -4.05
CA VAL A 152 -5.65 36.96 -3.37
C VAL A 152 -6.61 38.08 -2.95
N THR A 153 -7.64 38.35 -3.74
CA THR A 153 -8.56 39.49 -3.56
C THR A 153 -9.88 39.12 -2.88
N GLY A 154 -10.22 37.83 -2.77
CA GLY A 154 -11.50 37.37 -2.25
C GLY A 154 -11.73 35.87 -2.37
N ILE A 155 -12.99 35.47 -2.29
CA ILE A 155 -13.51 34.12 -2.46
C ILE A 155 -14.28 34.09 -3.78
N ARG A 156 -13.94 33.15 -4.65
CA ARG A 156 -14.68 32.92 -5.89
C ARG A 156 -15.34 31.55 -5.85
N GLY A 157 -16.46 31.37 -6.54
CA GLY A 157 -17.11 30.08 -6.57
C GLY A 157 -18.41 30.04 -7.35
N TRP A 158 -19.19 29.02 -7.06
CA TRP A 158 -20.54 28.83 -7.58
C TRP A 158 -21.39 28.10 -6.55
N ILE A 159 -22.70 28.28 -6.62
CA ILE A 159 -23.66 27.57 -5.78
C ILE A 159 -24.91 27.22 -6.57
N ALA A 160 -25.47 26.05 -6.31
CA ALA A 160 -26.69 25.52 -6.91
C ALA A 160 -27.63 25.05 -5.79
N TRP A 161 -28.92 25.38 -5.88
CA TRP A 161 -29.89 25.09 -4.82
C TRP A 161 -31.30 24.81 -5.35
N GLN A 162 -32.11 24.18 -4.50
CA GLN A 162 -33.52 23.87 -4.74
C GLN A 162 -34.42 24.84 -3.96
N GLY A 163 -35.62 25.12 -4.47
CA GLY A 163 -36.61 25.97 -3.79
C GLY A 163 -36.69 27.41 -4.32
N ALA A 164 -36.59 28.39 -3.41
CA ALA A 164 -36.82 29.81 -3.75
C ALA A 164 -35.69 30.38 -4.65
N PRO A 165 -35.98 31.39 -5.51
CA PRO A 165 -35.01 31.95 -6.45
C PRO A 165 -33.92 32.82 -5.79
N THR A 166 -34.08 33.13 -4.50
CA THR A 166 -33.09 33.82 -3.67
C THR A 166 -32.61 32.88 -2.58
N PHE A 167 -31.31 32.95 -2.27
CA PHE A 167 -30.66 32.08 -1.29
C PHE A 167 -29.68 32.89 -0.44
N GLU A 168 -29.60 32.60 0.86
CA GLU A 168 -28.62 33.24 1.75
C GLU A 168 -27.48 32.27 2.10
N CYS A 169 -26.25 32.76 1.94
CA CYS A 169 -25.03 32.12 2.43
C CYS A 169 -24.44 32.92 3.58
N HIS A 170 -23.83 32.22 4.53
CA HIS A 170 -23.15 32.84 5.68
C HIS A 170 -21.66 32.49 5.65
N LEU A 171 -20.82 33.51 5.74
CA LEU A 171 -19.37 33.37 5.93
C LEU A 171 -19.06 33.54 7.42
N ALA A 172 -18.70 32.47 8.11
CA ALA A 172 -18.32 32.49 9.52
C ALA A 172 -16.80 32.55 9.69
N PHE A 173 -16.29 33.46 10.53
CA PHE A 173 -14.86 33.64 10.82
C PHE A 173 -14.65 33.97 12.31
N LYS A 174 -13.40 34.02 12.77
CA LYS A 174 -13.06 34.13 14.21
C LYS A 174 -13.73 35.33 14.90
N GLN A 175 -13.86 36.45 14.20
CA GLN A 175 -14.39 37.70 14.73
C GLN A 175 -15.91 37.89 14.51
N GLY A 176 -16.60 37.01 13.75
CA GLY A 176 -18.03 37.17 13.48
C GLY A 176 -18.53 36.36 12.28
N SER A 177 -19.71 36.72 11.76
CA SER A 177 -20.22 36.17 10.50
C SER A 177 -20.84 37.25 9.62
N GLU A 178 -20.70 37.10 8.32
CA GLU A 178 -21.30 37.96 7.29
C GLU A 178 -22.33 37.19 6.47
N ARG A 179 -23.44 37.86 6.11
CA ARG A 179 -24.52 37.29 5.30
C ARG A 179 -24.43 37.79 3.86
N HIS A 180 -24.52 36.88 2.92
CA HIS A 180 -24.49 37.17 1.49
C HIS A 180 -25.74 36.62 0.81
N GLY A 181 -26.54 37.52 0.24
CA GLY A 181 -27.64 37.16 -0.64
C GLY A 181 -27.13 36.72 -2.01
N VAL A 182 -27.70 35.64 -2.54
CA VAL A 182 -27.36 35.05 -3.83
C VAL A 182 -28.61 35.00 -4.70
N GLU A 183 -28.49 35.51 -5.93
CA GLU A 183 -29.57 35.55 -6.93
C GLU A 183 -29.32 34.55 -8.06
N ALA A 184 -30.37 33.86 -8.48
CA ALA A 184 -30.30 32.85 -9.52
C ALA A 184 -29.94 33.44 -10.90
N ARG A 185 -29.05 32.76 -11.62
CA ARG A 185 -28.66 33.08 -13.00
C ARG A 185 -29.03 31.96 -13.96
N SER A 186 -29.96 32.27 -14.87
CA SER A 186 -30.45 31.32 -15.88
C SER A 186 -29.44 31.04 -17.01
N ASP A 187 -28.46 31.93 -17.21
CA ASP A 187 -27.41 31.82 -18.22
C ASP A 187 -26.18 31.01 -17.77
N HIS A 188 -26.20 30.49 -16.53
CA HIS A 188 -25.08 29.75 -15.98
C HIS A 188 -24.90 28.38 -16.68
N PRO A 189 -23.67 27.93 -17.01
CA PRO A 189 -23.40 26.66 -17.70
C PRO A 189 -23.95 25.37 -17.03
N MET A 190 -24.32 25.47 -15.75
CA MET A 190 -24.84 24.36 -14.94
C MET A 190 -26.34 24.46 -14.66
N ALA A 191 -27.04 25.42 -15.28
CA ALA A 191 -28.48 25.59 -15.12
C ALA A 191 -29.26 24.32 -15.52
N GLY A 192 -30.39 24.10 -14.84
CA GLY A 192 -31.32 22.99 -15.11
C GLY A 192 -30.97 21.66 -14.47
N VAL A 193 -29.94 21.56 -13.61
CA VAL A 193 -29.71 20.36 -12.77
C VAL A 193 -30.36 20.52 -11.40
N PHE A 194 -30.14 21.66 -10.77
CA PHE A 194 -30.91 22.16 -9.63
C PHE A 194 -31.91 23.20 -10.13
N ASP A 195 -32.79 23.68 -9.25
CA ASP A 195 -33.79 24.69 -9.61
C ASP A 195 -33.11 26.02 -9.95
N HIS A 196 -32.05 26.36 -9.20
CA HIS A 196 -31.30 27.61 -9.34
C HIS A 196 -29.78 27.38 -9.24
N VAL A 197 -29.01 28.30 -9.82
CA VAL A 197 -27.54 28.31 -9.76
C VAL A 197 -27.01 29.75 -9.93
N ALA A 198 -25.88 30.06 -9.28
CA ALA A 198 -25.21 31.35 -9.38
C ALA A 198 -23.69 31.18 -9.32
N ALA A 199 -22.97 32.10 -9.99
CA ALA A 199 -21.55 32.31 -9.76
C ALA A 199 -21.38 33.32 -8.61
N LEU A 200 -20.31 33.16 -7.83
CA LEU A 200 -20.06 33.92 -6.61
C LEU A 200 -18.69 34.57 -6.65
N GLU A 201 -18.63 35.81 -6.21
CA GLU A 201 -17.40 36.55 -5.96
C GLU A 201 -17.61 37.44 -4.74
N TRP A 202 -16.96 37.08 -3.64
CA TRP A 202 -17.07 37.77 -2.35
C TRP A 202 -15.71 38.30 -1.92
N PRO A 203 -15.61 39.53 -1.39
CA PRO A 203 -14.36 39.99 -0.79
C PRO A 203 -14.03 39.17 0.47
N TRP A 204 -12.76 39.14 0.86
CA TRP A 204 -12.38 38.59 2.17
C TRP A 204 -12.93 39.48 3.29
N PRO A 205 -13.59 38.91 4.32
CA PRO A 205 -13.96 39.68 5.50
C PRO A 205 -12.74 40.36 6.14
N PRO A 206 -12.86 41.59 6.66
CA PRO A 206 -11.74 42.31 7.26
C PRO A 206 -11.10 41.50 8.41
N ALA A 207 -9.77 41.32 8.36
CA ALA A 207 -8.98 40.58 9.36
C ALA A 207 -9.36 39.09 9.55
N ALA A 208 -10.04 38.48 8.57
CA ALA A 208 -10.26 37.03 8.55
C ALA A 208 -9.09 36.28 7.88
N ASP A 209 -8.43 35.41 8.64
CA ASP A 209 -7.41 34.48 8.12
C ASP A 209 -8.05 33.24 7.48
N ALA A 210 -9.29 32.94 7.88
CA ALA A 210 -10.09 31.84 7.38
C ALA A 210 -11.58 32.17 7.48
N VAL A 211 -12.38 31.58 6.58
CA VAL A 211 -13.84 31.68 6.56
C VAL A 211 -14.45 30.31 6.32
N THR A 212 -15.55 30.03 7.00
CA THR A 212 -16.37 28.83 6.80
C THR A 212 -17.67 29.22 6.12
N VAL A 213 -17.90 28.70 4.92
CA VAL A 213 -19.15 28.89 4.19
C VAL A 213 -20.22 27.96 4.76
N THR A 214 -21.35 28.53 5.13
CA THR A 214 -22.52 27.82 5.65
C THR A 214 -23.79 28.36 5.00
N CYS A 215 -24.90 27.63 5.10
CA CYS A 215 -26.19 28.03 4.57
C CYS A 215 -27.33 27.37 5.34
N ASP A 216 -28.52 27.97 5.26
CA ASP A 216 -29.73 27.52 5.98
C ASP A 216 -30.48 26.42 5.22
N ALA A 217 -29.75 25.36 4.84
CA ALA A 217 -30.30 24.21 4.16
C ALA A 217 -30.04 22.92 4.97
N PRO A 218 -31.08 22.11 5.24
CA PRO A 218 -30.98 20.83 5.95
C PRO A 218 -29.92 19.87 5.36
N SER A 219 -29.74 19.88 4.04
CA SER A 219 -28.76 19.05 3.35
C SER A 219 -27.95 19.88 2.35
N SER A 220 -26.68 20.11 2.66
CA SER A 220 -25.77 20.90 1.83
C SER A 220 -24.40 20.24 1.61
N VAL A 221 -23.83 20.46 0.43
CA VAL A 221 -22.49 20.02 0.02
C VAL A 221 -21.72 21.24 -0.48
N LEU A 222 -21.00 21.90 0.43
CA LEU A 222 -20.19 23.08 0.14
C LEU A 222 -18.71 22.71 0.19
N GLN A 223 -17.97 22.91 -0.90
CA GLN A 223 -16.59 22.41 -1.02
C GLN A 223 -15.59 23.43 -1.60
N PRO A 224 -14.45 23.67 -0.94
CA PRO A 224 -14.22 23.37 0.47
C PRO A 224 -15.18 24.22 1.32
N ARG A 225 -15.64 23.66 2.43
CA ARG A 225 -16.51 24.39 3.36
C ARG A 225 -15.76 25.49 4.11
N GLN A 226 -14.46 25.30 4.31
CA GLN A 226 -13.57 26.26 4.96
C GLN A 226 -12.50 26.70 3.96
N LEU A 227 -12.35 28.01 3.81
CA LEU A 227 -11.39 28.66 2.94
C LEU A 227 -10.39 29.42 3.80
N TRP A 228 -9.13 29.38 3.39
CA TRP A 228 -8.03 30.07 4.06
C TRP A 228 -7.55 31.18 3.16
N ARG A 229 -7.32 32.35 3.74
CA ARG A 229 -6.78 33.49 2.99
C ARG A 229 -5.39 33.08 2.49
N ALA A 230 -5.20 33.15 1.18
CA ALA A 230 -3.91 32.83 0.60
C ALA A 230 -2.91 33.91 1.04
N ASP A 231 -2.10 33.60 2.05
CA ASP A 231 -1.02 34.48 2.46
C ASP A 231 -0.03 34.65 1.30
N GLN A 232 0.41 35.88 1.06
CA GLN A 232 1.66 36.14 0.34
C GLN A 232 2.76 35.22 0.93
N PRO A 233 3.67 34.64 0.12
CA PRO A 233 4.79 33.86 0.66
C PRO A 233 5.42 34.67 1.80
N PRO A 234 5.73 34.05 2.96
CA PRO A 234 6.33 34.82 4.02
C PRO A 234 7.59 35.45 3.44
N ALA A 235 7.70 36.78 3.52
CA ALA A 235 8.98 37.42 3.32
C ALA A 235 9.93 36.67 4.25
N LEU A 236 10.90 35.95 3.67
CA LEU A 236 11.89 35.13 4.37
C LEU A 236 12.26 35.85 5.68
N TRP A 237 11.71 35.40 6.80
CA TRP A 237 11.89 36.06 8.09
C TRP A 237 13.36 35.85 8.45
N ARG A 238 14.20 36.84 8.12
CA ARG A 238 15.58 36.92 8.60
C ARG A 238 15.55 37.44 10.03
N ALA A 239 15.19 36.59 10.97
CA ALA A 239 15.49 36.82 12.37
C ALA A 239 16.88 36.21 12.64
N THR A 240 17.92 37.04 12.66
CA THR A 240 19.17 36.67 13.35
C THR A 240 18.86 36.57 14.84
N CYS A 241 18.70 35.36 15.37
CA CYS A 241 18.61 35.13 16.81
C CYS A 241 19.94 34.60 17.35
N ALA A 242 20.42 35.28 18.40
CA ALA A 242 21.47 34.76 19.26
C ALA A 242 20.87 33.65 20.13
N ILE A 243 21.54 32.50 20.18
CA ILE A 243 21.18 31.35 21.02
C ILE A 243 21.36 31.78 22.48
N VAL A 244 20.27 31.85 23.24
CA VAL A 244 20.32 32.04 24.70
C VAL A 244 20.55 30.67 25.34
N ALA A 245 21.50 30.58 26.28
CA ALA A 245 21.83 29.34 26.97
C ALA A 245 20.61 28.76 27.71
N ALA A 246 20.33 27.48 27.49
CA ALA A 246 19.19 26.79 28.08
C ALA A 246 19.39 26.45 29.57
N PRO A 247 18.33 26.46 30.40
CA PRO A 247 18.41 26.00 31.78
C PRO A 247 18.71 24.48 31.86
N PRO A 248 19.29 23.99 32.97
CA PRO A 248 19.57 22.56 33.18
C PRO A 248 18.29 21.72 33.20
N VAL A 249 18.38 20.44 32.79
CA VAL A 249 17.26 19.51 32.56
C VAL A 249 16.26 19.45 33.72
N GLY A 250 16.72 19.47 34.98
CA GLY A 250 15.87 19.40 36.18
C GLY A 250 15.05 20.66 36.51
N LEU A 251 15.16 21.73 35.73
CA LEU A 251 14.35 22.96 35.86
C LEU A 251 13.46 23.21 34.64
N ARG A 252 13.39 22.27 33.69
CA ARG A 252 12.66 22.46 32.43
C ARG A 252 11.18 22.17 32.60
N ARG A 253 10.36 22.96 31.92
CA ARG A 253 8.91 22.81 31.83
C ARG A 253 8.53 22.36 30.44
N VAL A 254 7.58 21.43 30.34
CA VAL A 254 7.01 20.97 29.08
C VAL A 254 5.49 21.04 29.15
N ALA A 255 4.89 21.69 28.16
CA ALA A 255 3.45 21.63 27.91
C ALA A 255 3.15 20.48 26.95
N VAL A 256 2.37 19.49 27.40
CA VAL A 256 1.79 18.46 26.54
C VAL A 256 0.52 19.01 25.93
N ILE A 257 0.54 19.23 24.62
CA ILE A 257 -0.56 19.83 23.86
C ILE A 257 -1.33 18.73 23.15
N VAL A 258 -2.60 18.56 23.50
CA VAL A 258 -3.49 17.52 22.94
C VAL A 258 -4.69 18.16 22.24
N PRO A 259 -4.67 18.29 20.90
CA PRO A 259 -5.88 18.67 20.16
C PRO A 259 -6.83 17.46 20.06
N VAL A 260 -8.11 17.66 20.37
CA VAL A 260 -9.14 16.61 20.45
C VAL A 260 -10.31 16.98 19.54
N TYR A 261 -10.81 16.01 18.78
CA TYR A 261 -12.00 16.20 17.94
C TYR A 261 -12.96 15.01 17.97
N ASP A 262 -12.49 13.78 17.81
CA ASP A 262 -13.33 12.57 17.71
C ASP A 262 -12.57 11.34 18.24
N ASP A 263 -13.20 10.15 18.19
CA ASP A 263 -12.66 8.87 18.66
C ASP A 263 -12.51 8.79 20.19
N LEU A 264 -13.66 8.65 20.87
CA LEU A 264 -13.73 8.53 22.34
C LEU A 264 -12.85 7.40 22.91
N PRO A 265 -12.84 6.16 22.36
CA PRO A 265 -11.99 5.09 22.87
C PRO A 265 -10.50 5.44 22.81
N ALA A 266 -10.02 5.98 21.69
CA ALA A 266 -8.62 6.35 21.55
C ALA A 266 -8.25 7.53 22.48
N THR A 267 -9.11 8.55 22.52
CA THR A 267 -8.97 9.72 23.42
C THR A 267 -8.88 9.29 24.88
N THR A 268 -9.75 8.37 25.30
CA THR A 268 -9.76 7.83 26.67
C THR A 268 -8.45 7.11 26.98
N ALA A 269 -7.97 6.26 26.07
CA ALA A 269 -6.72 5.53 26.25
C ALA A 269 -5.51 6.47 26.34
N CYS A 270 -5.48 7.54 25.54
CA CYS A 270 -4.43 8.56 25.57
C CYS A 270 -4.36 9.25 26.94
N PHE A 271 -5.49 9.77 27.46
CA PHE A 271 -5.51 10.43 28.77
C PHE A 271 -5.23 9.46 29.92
N GLN A 272 -5.72 8.21 29.85
CA GLN A 272 -5.37 7.18 30.84
C GLN A 272 -3.86 6.95 30.89
N ALA A 273 -3.20 6.80 29.74
CA ALA A 273 -1.75 6.64 29.68
C ALA A 273 -0.98 7.89 30.15
N LEU A 274 -1.44 9.09 29.77
CA LEU A 274 -0.85 10.36 30.19
C LEU A 274 -0.96 10.60 31.71
N LEU A 275 -2.02 10.12 32.36
CA LEU A 275 -2.27 10.37 33.79
C LEU A 275 -1.78 9.23 34.69
N ALA A 276 -1.57 8.03 34.14
CA ALA A 276 -1.07 6.87 34.90
C ALA A 276 0.34 7.04 35.48
N HIS A 277 1.15 7.96 34.92
CA HIS A 277 2.55 8.14 35.29
C HIS A 277 2.87 9.61 35.57
N PRO A 278 2.50 10.15 36.74
CA PRO A 278 2.74 11.55 37.10
C PRO A 278 4.21 11.85 37.45
N GLU A 279 5.05 10.83 37.60
CA GLU A 279 6.47 10.96 37.95
C GLU A 279 7.32 11.29 36.71
N ASP A 280 7.30 12.57 36.31
CA ASP A 280 8.28 13.15 35.40
C ASP A 280 9.36 13.90 36.19
N SER A 281 10.63 13.77 35.79
CA SER A 281 11.71 14.59 36.37
C SER A 281 11.68 16.05 35.89
N ILE A 282 10.74 16.37 35.00
CA ILE A 282 10.45 17.70 34.46
C ILE A 282 9.04 18.13 34.88
N ALA A 283 8.81 19.44 35.03
CA ALA A 283 7.48 19.94 35.33
C ALA A 283 6.59 19.87 34.08
N ARG A 284 5.45 19.18 34.18
CA ARG A 284 4.53 18.90 33.08
C ARG A 284 3.20 19.63 33.26
N ARG A 285 2.74 20.30 32.20
CA ARG A 285 1.38 20.84 32.09
C ARG A 285 0.65 20.22 30.90
N ILE A 286 -0.60 19.79 31.05
CA ILE A 286 -1.38 19.26 29.92
C ILE A 286 -2.35 20.34 29.46
N ILE A 287 -2.23 20.76 28.20
CA ILE A 287 -3.12 21.73 27.56
C ILE A 287 -3.94 20.98 26.50
N VAL A 288 -5.25 20.95 26.69
CA VAL A 288 -6.17 20.26 25.77
C VAL A 288 -6.95 21.29 24.97
N VAL A 289 -7.00 21.10 23.65
CA VAL A 289 -7.83 21.94 22.77
C VAL A 289 -8.93 21.07 22.18
N ASP A 290 -10.14 21.24 22.69
CA ASP A 290 -11.34 20.66 22.09
C ASP A 290 -11.69 21.44 20.81
N ASP A 291 -11.45 20.84 19.66
CA ASP A 291 -11.67 21.43 18.34
C ASP A 291 -13.12 21.27 17.86
N ALA A 292 -14.06 21.62 18.74
CA ALA A 292 -15.50 21.46 18.56
C ALA A 292 -15.92 20.00 18.31
N THR A 293 -15.57 19.11 19.25
CA THR A 293 -15.97 17.70 19.19
C THR A 293 -17.49 17.54 19.00
N PRO A 294 -17.94 16.66 18.10
CA PRO A 294 -19.35 16.29 18.00
C PRO A 294 -19.74 15.23 19.04
N ASP A 295 -18.77 14.58 19.70
CA ASP A 295 -18.99 13.48 20.63
C ASP A 295 -19.20 14.01 22.06
N ARG A 296 -20.41 13.80 22.58
CA ARG A 296 -20.78 14.21 23.94
C ARG A 296 -19.99 13.48 25.03
N GLY A 297 -19.56 12.24 24.77
CA GLY A 297 -18.72 11.46 25.69
C GLY A 297 -17.32 12.05 25.78
N ILE A 298 -16.76 12.54 24.68
CA ILE A 298 -15.49 13.28 24.70
C ILE A 298 -15.67 14.58 25.46
N ALA A 299 -16.72 15.35 25.17
CA ALA A 299 -16.96 16.61 25.87
C ALA A 299 -17.05 16.43 27.40
N ALA A 300 -17.76 15.40 27.86
CA ALA A 300 -17.89 15.05 29.28
C ALA A 300 -16.58 14.58 29.91
N LEU A 301 -15.81 13.74 29.21
CA LEU A 301 -14.48 13.31 29.64
C LEU A 301 -13.57 14.53 29.89
N LEU A 302 -13.56 15.49 28.97
CA LEU A 302 -12.74 16.70 29.09
C LEU A 302 -13.20 17.61 30.23
N ASP A 303 -14.51 17.76 30.44
CA ASP A 303 -15.06 18.52 31.58
C ASP A 303 -14.66 17.90 32.93
N ASP A 304 -14.67 16.56 33.02
CA ASP A 304 -14.27 15.85 34.24
C ASP A 304 -12.79 16.03 34.54
N LEU A 305 -11.92 15.93 33.52
CA LEU A 305 -10.48 16.13 33.66
C LEU A 305 -10.13 17.58 34.05
N GLU A 306 -10.81 18.58 33.46
CA GLU A 306 -10.61 19.98 33.83
C GLU A 306 -11.03 20.24 35.28
N ARG A 307 -12.19 19.71 35.69
CA ARG A 307 -12.70 19.84 37.06
C ARG A 307 -11.80 19.17 38.10
N GLN A 308 -11.08 18.12 37.72
CA GLN A 308 -10.09 17.44 38.56
C GLN A 308 -8.77 18.22 38.67
N GLY A 309 -8.54 19.21 37.80
CA GLY A 309 -7.29 19.96 37.73
C GLY A 309 -6.18 19.23 36.97
N ASP A 310 -6.51 18.14 36.27
CA ASP A 310 -5.55 17.32 35.53
C ASP A 310 -5.12 17.97 34.20
N ILE A 311 -5.97 18.85 33.64
CA ILE A 311 -5.74 19.53 32.36
C ILE A 311 -6.11 21.00 32.41
N VAL A 312 -5.54 21.78 31.48
CA VAL A 312 -6.01 23.11 31.09
C VAL A 312 -6.79 22.98 29.79
N LEU A 313 -8.09 23.29 29.79
CA LEU A 313 -8.97 23.08 28.64
C LEU A 313 -9.25 24.39 27.87
N ALA A 314 -9.13 24.32 26.54
CA ALA A 314 -9.57 25.37 25.63
C ALA A 314 -10.55 24.80 24.59
N ARG A 315 -11.70 25.46 24.39
CA ARG A 315 -12.71 25.00 23.42
C ARG A 315 -12.81 25.93 22.21
N ASN A 316 -12.83 25.34 21.01
CA ASN A 316 -13.15 26.02 19.77
C ASN A 316 -14.66 25.95 19.49
N LYS A 317 -15.22 27.00 18.90
CA LYS A 317 -16.67 27.04 18.56
C LYS A 317 -17.01 26.25 17.30
N VAL A 318 -16.02 26.05 16.43
CA VAL A 318 -16.10 25.31 15.17
C VAL A 318 -14.80 24.53 15.02
N ASN A 319 -14.82 23.43 14.25
CA ASN A 319 -13.59 22.68 13.94
C ASN A 319 -12.66 23.55 13.09
N LEU A 320 -11.51 23.92 13.64
CA LEU A 320 -10.48 24.75 13.03
C LEU A 320 -9.34 23.91 12.44
N GLY A 321 -9.25 22.63 12.76
CA GLY A 321 -8.20 21.73 12.33
C GLY A 321 -6.99 21.72 13.27
N PHE A 322 -6.05 20.82 12.96
CA PHE A 322 -4.89 20.52 13.80
C PHE A 322 -4.00 21.75 14.06
N ALA A 323 -3.51 22.40 13.00
CA ALA A 323 -2.56 23.53 13.11
C ALA A 323 -3.13 24.69 13.93
N ALA A 324 -4.39 25.07 13.68
CA ALA A 324 -5.04 26.17 14.39
C ALA A 324 -5.27 25.86 15.88
N SER A 325 -5.66 24.63 16.19
CA SER A 325 -5.84 24.16 17.57
C SER A 325 -4.51 24.12 18.31
N VAL A 326 -3.46 23.57 17.70
CA VAL A 326 -2.10 23.58 18.26
C VAL A 326 -1.61 25.00 18.49
N ASN A 327 -1.73 25.89 17.51
CA ASN A 327 -1.28 27.28 17.63
C ASN A 327 -1.99 28.03 18.75
N ARG A 328 -3.27 27.72 19.02
CA ARG A 328 -3.99 28.28 20.16
C ARG A 328 -3.37 27.85 21.49
N ALA A 329 -2.97 26.58 21.62
CA ALA A 329 -2.27 26.09 22.80
C ALA A 329 -0.83 26.63 22.90
N LEU A 330 -0.11 26.77 21.78
CA LEU A 330 1.24 27.37 21.76
C LEU A 330 1.23 28.81 22.30
N ALA A 331 0.16 29.58 22.04
CA ALA A 331 0.00 30.92 22.59
C ALA A 331 -0.25 30.95 24.12
N MET A 332 -0.47 29.79 24.75
CA MET A 332 -0.67 29.65 26.19
C MET A 332 0.61 29.22 26.93
N LEU A 333 1.71 28.98 26.21
CA LEU A 333 2.98 28.57 26.81
C LEU A 333 3.58 29.64 27.71
N GLU A 334 4.20 29.20 28.80
CA GLU A 334 5.01 30.06 29.65
C GLU A 334 6.41 30.28 29.05
N PRO A 335 7.10 31.38 29.39
CA PRO A 335 8.49 31.58 28.97
C PRO A 335 9.39 30.40 29.35
N GLY A 336 10.13 29.88 28.37
CA GLY A 336 11.03 28.74 28.53
C GLY A 336 10.32 27.37 28.67
N GLU A 337 9.01 27.31 28.43
CA GLU A 337 8.26 26.06 28.37
C GLU A 337 8.33 25.46 26.97
N ASP A 338 8.94 24.28 26.85
CA ASP A 338 8.97 23.50 25.61
C ASP A 338 7.58 22.91 25.33
N ALA A 339 7.30 22.55 24.08
CA ALA A 339 6.02 21.97 23.68
C ALA A 339 6.17 20.50 23.27
N LEU A 340 5.29 19.63 23.75
CA LEU A 340 5.11 18.27 23.25
C LEU A 340 3.74 18.19 22.58
N LEU A 341 3.72 18.22 21.24
CA LEU A 341 2.50 17.99 20.48
C LEU A 341 2.19 16.49 20.53
N LEU A 342 0.97 16.13 20.92
CA LEU A 342 0.56 14.74 21.06
C LEU A 342 -0.86 14.56 20.56
N ASN A 343 -1.06 13.70 19.56
CA ASN A 343 -2.40 13.39 19.10
C ASN A 343 -3.21 12.64 20.18
N ALA A 344 -4.52 12.88 20.19
CA ALA A 344 -5.46 12.23 21.12
C ALA A 344 -5.61 10.71 20.91
N ASP A 345 -5.06 10.15 19.83
CA ASP A 345 -5.11 8.72 19.51
C ASP A 345 -3.77 7.99 19.74
N THR A 346 -2.96 8.54 20.64
CA THR A 346 -1.67 7.97 21.05
C THR A 346 -1.77 7.22 22.37
N VAL A 347 -0.82 6.32 22.61
CA VAL A 347 -0.60 5.64 23.89
C VAL A 347 0.83 5.96 24.31
N PRO A 348 1.05 7.10 24.99
CA PRO A 348 2.38 7.52 25.42
C PRO A 348 2.95 6.60 26.52
N PRO A 349 4.26 6.32 26.51
CA PRO A 349 4.93 5.58 27.57
C PRO A 349 5.17 6.46 28.81
N PRO A 350 5.55 5.85 29.95
CA PRO A 350 6.01 6.59 31.12
C PRO A 350 7.19 7.52 30.80
N ALA A 351 7.23 8.66 31.48
CA ALA A 351 8.30 9.66 31.39
C ALA A 351 8.59 10.17 29.96
N LEU A 352 7.59 10.16 29.07
CA LEU A 352 7.72 10.57 27.67
C LEU A 352 8.35 11.97 27.53
N GLY A 353 7.81 12.95 28.26
CA GLY A 353 8.30 14.32 28.23
C GLY A 353 9.77 14.42 28.65
N THR A 354 10.12 13.79 29.79
CA THR A 354 11.50 13.71 30.29
C THR A 354 12.45 13.12 29.25
N ARG A 355 12.08 11.98 28.66
CA ARG A 355 12.95 11.23 27.73
C ARG A 355 13.16 11.98 26.41
N LEU A 356 12.12 12.58 25.87
CA LEU A 356 12.24 13.41 24.66
C LEU A 356 13.01 14.70 24.93
N ALA A 357 12.82 15.33 26.10
CA ALA A 357 13.59 16.51 26.50
C ALA A 357 15.10 16.20 26.63
N HIS A 358 15.46 15.03 27.15
CA HIS A 358 16.85 14.59 27.22
C HIS A 358 17.49 14.54 25.83
N VAL A 359 16.79 13.95 24.85
CA VAL A 359 17.26 13.89 23.46
C VAL A 359 17.31 15.27 22.81
N ALA A 360 16.26 16.08 22.98
CA ALA A 360 16.12 17.40 22.34
C ALA A 360 17.24 18.38 22.71
N HIS A 361 17.77 18.22 23.92
CA HIS A 361 18.78 19.09 24.50
C HIS A 361 20.16 18.43 24.63
N ALA A 362 20.35 17.24 24.06
CA ALA A 362 21.68 16.66 23.87
C ALA A 362 22.55 17.55 22.95
N HIS A 363 21.91 18.26 22.01
CA HIS A 363 22.54 19.26 21.17
C HIS A 363 21.65 20.50 20.97
N GLU A 364 22.28 21.67 20.83
CA GLU A 364 21.59 22.94 20.62
C GLU A 364 20.89 23.00 19.25
N ASP A 365 21.46 22.36 18.23
CA ASP A 365 20.99 22.38 16.85
C ASP A 365 19.79 21.47 16.56
N ILE A 366 19.38 20.61 17.50
CA ILE A 366 18.12 19.86 17.38
C ILE A 366 16.97 20.85 17.50
N ALA A 367 15.94 20.78 16.66
CA ALA A 367 14.72 21.58 16.80
C ALA A 367 13.57 20.75 17.36
N THR A 368 13.41 19.56 16.79
CA THR A 368 12.32 18.66 17.14
C THR A 368 12.80 17.23 17.37
N VAL A 369 12.07 16.50 18.20
CA VAL A 369 12.29 15.07 18.49
C VAL A 369 11.00 14.31 18.28
N THR A 370 11.08 13.20 17.55
CA THR A 370 9.97 12.25 17.31
C THR A 370 10.36 10.86 17.83
N PRO A 371 9.51 10.16 18.59
CA PRO A 371 9.80 8.80 19.06
C PRO A 371 9.61 7.74 17.95
N LEU A 372 10.05 6.51 18.20
CA LEU A 372 9.60 5.36 17.41
C LEU A 372 8.09 5.13 17.60
N SER A 373 7.43 4.55 16.60
CA SER A 373 6.00 4.23 16.70
C SER A 373 5.61 3.05 15.82
N ASN A 374 4.43 2.47 16.05
CA ASN A 374 3.83 1.54 15.09
C ASN A 374 3.33 2.28 13.83
N ASN A 375 2.91 3.53 13.97
CA ASN A 375 2.30 4.31 12.90
C ASN A 375 2.86 5.74 12.86
N GLY A 376 4.16 5.88 12.66
CA GLY A 376 4.86 7.16 12.73
C GLY A 376 5.65 7.45 11.46
N GLU A 377 5.13 7.14 10.27
CA GLU A 377 5.77 7.37 8.96
C GLU A 377 7.24 6.90 8.90
N TYR A 378 8.22 7.82 8.95
CA TYR A 378 9.66 7.50 8.97
C TYR A 378 10.08 6.68 10.20
N THR A 379 9.31 6.74 11.29
CA THR A 379 9.60 6.08 12.57
C THR A 379 8.79 4.79 12.78
N SER A 380 8.01 4.38 11.77
CA SER A 380 7.13 3.20 11.82
C SER A 380 7.87 1.87 11.98
N LEU A 381 7.38 1.03 12.89
CA LEU A 381 7.80 -0.35 13.12
C LEU A 381 6.59 -1.29 13.28
N PRO A 382 6.70 -2.59 12.98
CA PRO A 382 7.89 -3.27 12.47
C PRO A 382 8.11 -3.04 10.96
N VAL A 383 7.04 -2.91 10.17
CA VAL A 383 7.23 -2.62 8.74
C VAL A 383 7.52 -1.13 8.56
N ARG A 384 8.77 -0.85 8.17
CA ARG A 384 9.29 0.50 7.92
C ARG A 384 8.43 1.24 6.89
N PHE A 385 8.23 2.54 7.10
CA PHE A 385 7.51 3.45 6.18
C PHE A 385 6.05 3.05 5.88
N ARG A 386 5.43 2.25 6.74
CA ARG A 386 4.02 1.85 6.61
C ARG A 386 3.27 2.07 7.91
N GLU A 387 1.95 2.19 7.80
CA GLU A 387 1.05 2.13 8.95
C GLU A 387 1.05 0.68 9.47
N ASN A 388 1.41 0.46 10.74
CA ASN A 388 1.31 -0.85 11.39
C ASN A 388 0.18 -0.83 12.43
N PRO A 389 -0.51 -1.97 12.66
CA PRO A 389 -1.53 -2.06 13.69
C PRO A 389 -1.01 -1.65 15.07
N LEU A 390 -1.86 -0.99 15.86
CA LEU A 390 -1.55 -0.67 17.26
C LEU A 390 -1.36 -1.98 18.05
N PRO A 391 -0.20 -2.22 18.68
CA PRO A 391 0.02 -3.39 19.53
C PRO A 391 -0.85 -3.35 20.79
N SER A 392 -0.96 -4.49 21.49
CA SER A 392 -1.62 -4.52 22.81
C SER A 392 -0.88 -3.62 23.81
N PRO A 393 -1.55 -3.13 24.87
CA PRO A 393 -0.89 -2.32 25.90
C PRO A 393 0.35 -2.99 26.52
N GLU A 394 0.30 -4.32 26.74
CA GLU A 394 1.43 -5.08 27.28
C GLU A 394 2.60 -5.14 26.29
N THR A 395 2.29 -5.27 25.00
CA THR A 395 3.28 -5.27 23.93
C THR A 395 3.92 -3.90 23.77
N LEU A 396 3.13 -2.83 23.81
CA LEU A 396 3.63 -1.44 23.79
C LEU A 396 4.58 -1.17 24.96
N ALA A 397 4.18 -1.54 26.19
CA ALA A 397 5.01 -1.38 27.37
C ALA A 397 6.29 -2.24 27.30
N ALA A 398 6.25 -3.42 26.68
CA ALA A 398 7.44 -4.22 26.45
C ALA A 398 8.38 -3.58 25.41
N LEU A 399 7.84 -3.11 24.28
CA LEU A 399 8.62 -2.45 23.23
C LEU A 399 9.31 -1.18 23.74
N ASP A 400 8.60 -0.35 24.51
CA ASP A 400 9.19 0.87 25.07
C ASP A 400 10.29 0.58 26.09
N ARG A 401 10.09 -0.39 27.00
CA ARG A 401 11.14 -0.82 27.93
C ARG A 401 12.36 -1.37 27.20
N LEU A 402 12.16 -2.23 26.20
CA LEU A 402 13.25 -2.77 25.40
C LEU A 402 13.98 -1.67 24.62
N ALA A 403 13.26 -0.65 24.12
CA ALA A 403 13.86 0.50 23.46
C ALA A 403 14.72 1.33 24.44
N ALA A 404 14.25 1.52 25.68
CA ALA A 404 15.02 2.17 26.74
C ALA A 404 16.28 1.36 27.12
N ASP A 405 16.18 0.03 27.13
CA ASP A 405 17.27 -0.88 27.49
C ASP A 405 18.33 -1.05 26.39
N LEU A 406 18.14 -0.48 25.18
CA LEU A 406 19.14 -0.52 24.11
C LEU A 406 20.42 0.26 24.42
N GLY A 407 20.46 1.03 25.52
CA GLY A 407 21.59 1.88 25.94
C GLY A 407 21.62 3.21 25.20
N ASP A 408 22.81 3.81 25.07
CA ASP A 408 23.00 5.06 24.32
C ASP A 408 22.73 4.82 22.82
N VAL A 409 21.55 5.27 22.38
CA VAL A 409 21.15 5.26 20.97
C VAL A 409 21.27 6.68 20.45
N ASP A 410 22.22 6.90 19.53
CA ASP A 410 22.36 8.20 18.87
C ASP A 410 21.05 8.61 18.18
N PRO A 411 20.58 9.86 18.36
CA PRO A 411 19.40 10.34 17.68
C PRO A 411 19.60 10.35 16.16
N VAL A 412 18.68 9.74 15.41
CA VAL A 412 18.79 9.65 13.96
C VAL A 412 18.16 10.88 13.32
N THR A 413 18.90 11.61 12.49
CA THR A 413 18.37 12.81 11.79
C THR A 413 17.27 12.43 10.80
N LEU A 414 16.12 13.08 10.89
CA LEU A 414 14.95 12.92 10.03
C LEU A 414 14.86 14.06 8.98
N PRO A 415 14.21 13.84 7.82
CA PRO A 415 13.90 14.92 6.88
C PRO A 415 13.02 16.00 7.51
N ASN A 416 12.08 15.60 8.37
CA ASN A 416 11.20 16.41 9.21
C ASN A 416 10.74 15.58 10.42
N GLY A 417 10.35 16.26 11.50
CA GLY A 417 9.60 15.64 12.60
C GLY A 417 8.14 15.35 12.21
N ILE A 418 7.44 14.55 13.01
CA ILE A 418 6.14 13.97 12.66
C ILE A 418 5.09 14.36 13.71
N GLY A 419 4.00 14.98 13.26
CA GLY A 419 3.02 15.66 14.12
C GLY A 419 2.22 14.80 15.10
N PHE A 420 2.27 13.46 15.01
CA PHE A 420 1.54 12.60 15.96
C PHE A 420 2.11 12.67 17.38
N CYS A 421 3.42 12.84 17.49
CA CYS A 421 4.17 13.01 18.73
C CYS A 421 5.46 13.78 18.42
N LEU A 422 5.43 15.09 18.67
CA LEU A 422 6.50 16.01 18.28
C LEU A 422 6.90 16.89 19.46
N TYR A 423 8.10 16.65 19.99
CA TYR A 423 8.72 17.56 20.95
C TYR A 423 9.33 18.74 20.20
N VAL A 424 9.10 19.96 20.66
CA VAL A 424 9.59 21.20 20.05
C VAL A 424 10.20 22.08 21.15
N LYS A 425 11.46 22.49 20.96
CA LYS A 425 12.11 23.41 21.90
C LYS A 425 11.50 24.81 21.81
N HIS A 426 11.33 25.46 22.95
CA HIS A 426 10.81 26.82 23.08
C HIS A 426 11.61 27.81 22.25
N ALA A 427 12.95 27.72 22.29
CA ALA A 427 13.84 28.58 21.51
C ALA A 427 13.59 28.48 19.98
N VAL A 428 13.11 27.33 19.49
CA VAL A 428 12.74 27.15 18.09
C VAL A 428 11.43 27.85 17.80
N LEU A 429 10.43 27.71 18.68
CA LEU A 429 9.15 28.42 18.57
C LEU A 429 9.36 29.94 18.58
N GLU A 430 10.26 30.46 19.41
CA GLU A 430 10.63 31.88 19.41
C GLU A 430 11.34 32.29 18.11
N ALA A 431 12.20 31.42 17.57
CA ALA A 431 12.98 31.73 16.38
C ALA A 431 12.16 31.70 15.08
N ILE A 432 11.23 30.75 14.94
CA ILE A 432 10.50 30.54 13.68
C ILE A 432 8.99 30.75 13.77
N GLY A 433 8.42 30.92 14.97
CA GLY A 433 7.00 31.12 15.18
C GLY A 433 6.15 29.84 15.07
N PRO A 434 4.81 29.97 15.06
CA PRO A 434 3.86 28.84 15.16
C PRO A 434 3.71 28.06 13.84
N LEU A 435 2.94 26.98 13.83
CA LEU A 435 2.68 26.16 12.63
C LEU A 435 1.93 26.97 11.55
N SER A 436 2.19 26.68 10.28
CA SER A 436 1.51 27.34 9.16
C SER A 436 0.05 26.90 9.00
N LEU A 437 -0.86 27.86 8.83
CA LEU A 437 -2.30 27.61 8.63
C LEU A 437 -2.67 27.32 7.17
N ARG A 438 -1.70 27.31 6.24
CA ARG A 438 -1.92 27.17 4.78
C ARG A 438 -2.45 25.80 4.36
N PHE A 439 -2.27 24.79 5.21
CA PHE A 439 -2.65 23.39 4.95
C PHE A 439 -4.08 23.05 5.39
N GLY A 440 -4.84 24.06 5.81
CA GLY A 440 -6.23 23.94 6.18
C GLY A 440 -6.46 22.99 7.35
N ARG A 441 -7.22 21.91 7.13
CA ARG A 441 -7.63 20.98 8.20
C ARG A 441 -6.51 20.05 8.70
N GLY A 442 -5.34 20.07 8.06
CA GLY A 442 -4.13 19.38 8.50
C GLY A 442 -3.35 18.71 7.37
N TYR A 443 -2.28 18.00 7.74
CA TYR A 443 -1.31 17.36 6.85
C TYR A 443 -0.45 18.36 6.05
N GLY A 444 0.81 18.53 6.46
CA GLY A 444 1.79 19.41 5.80
C GLY A 444 2.33 20.52 6.70
N GLU A 445 1.58 20.92 7.72
CA GLU A 445 1.96 21.95 8.69
C GLU A 445 3.21 21.60 9.51
N ASP A 446 3.35 20.34 9.91
CA ASP A 446 4.49 19.81 10.65
C ASP A 446 5.73 19.70 9.75
N ILE A 447 5.54 19.26 8.49
CA ILE A 447 6.58 19.26 7.46
C ILE A 447 7.08 20.69 7.21
N GLU A 448 6.17 21.64 6.94
CA GLU A 448 6.51 23.04 6.70
C GLU A 448 7.25 23.67 7.87
N PHE A 449 6.75 23.47 9.10
CA PHE A 449 7.39 23.94 10.33
C PHE A 449 8.83 23.42 10.44
N CYS A 450 9.02 22.12 10.19
CA CYS A 450 10.33 21.49 10.24
C CYS A 450 11.27 22.03 9.13
N LEU A 451 10.78 22.17 7.90
CA LEU A 451 11.58 22.68 6.79
C LEU A 451 11.98 24.14 7.00
N ARG A 452 11.11 24.94 7.61
CA ARG A 452 11.40 26.32 8.01
C ARG A 452 12.45 26.38 9.12
N ALA A 453 12.36 25.54 10.15
CA ALA A 453 13.40 25.43 11.17
C ALA A 453 14.75 25.00 10.57
N ARG A 454 14.72 24.06 9.62
CA ARG A 454 15.93 23.56 8.96
C ARG A 454 16.61 24.63 8.10
N ALA A 455 15.85 25.54 7.50
CA ALA A 455 16.41 26.70 6.81
C ALA A 455 17.21 27.64 7.73
N MET A 456 17.02 27.53 9.05
CA MET A 456 17.77 28.26 10.09
C MET A 456 18.93 27.44 10.68
N GLY A 457 19.24 26.27 10.12
CA GLY A 457 20.33 25.40 10.56
C GLY A 457 19.96 24.35 11.61
N PHE A 458 18.69 24.29 12.03
CA PHE A 458 18.23 23.25 12.95
C PHE A 458 18.05 21.89 12.26
N ARG A 459 18.10 20.81 13.04
CA ARG A 459 17.84 19.43 12.62
C ARG A 459 16.68 18.82 13.38
N HIS A 460 16.02 17.83 12.77
CA HIS A 460 14.94 17.06 13.40
C HIS A 460 15.45 15.65 13.62
N VAL A 461 15.16 15.04 14.76
CA VAL A 461 15.74 13.73 15.10
C VAL A 461 14.69 12.74 15.60
N CYS A 462 14.97 11.46 15.40
CA CYS A 462 14.23 10.36 16.02
C CYS A 462 14.91 9.92 17.32
N ALA A 463 14.15 9.84 18.40
CA ALA A 463 14.57 9.22 19.65
C ALA A 463 14.43 7.69 19.52
N GLY A 464 15.54 7.00 19.21
CA GLY A 464 15.55 5.55 19.01
C GLY A 464 15.32 4.72 20.27
N ASN A 465 15.27 5.36 21.43
CA ASN A 465 15.09 4.75 22.74
C ASN A 465 13.69 5.02 23.34
N VAL A 466 12.73 5.58 22.59
CA VAL A 466 11.35 5.84 23.04
C VAL A 466 10.36 5.26 22.03
N PHE A 467 9.36 4.52 22.50
CA PHE A 467 8.32 3.96 21.64
C PHE A 467 6.93 4.46 22.06
N VAL A 468 6.19 5.08 21.12
CA VAL A 468 4.83 5.58 21.34
C VAL A 468 3.84 4.83 20.46
N GLY A 469 2.79 4.29 21.07
CA GLY A 469 1.67 3.71 20.33
C GLY A 469 0.85 4.80 19.63
N HIS A 470 0.46 4.60 18.38
CA HIS A 470 -0.38 5.52 17.63
C HIS A 470 -1.44 4.73 16.87
N ALA A 471 -2.72 4.93 17.21
CA ALA A 471 -3.82 4.20 16.60
C ALA A 471 -4.01 4.56 15.12
N GLY A 472 -3.75 5.83 14.77
CA GLY A 472 -4.01 6.36 13.43
C GLY A 472 -5.51 6.45 13.19
N SER A 473 -6.11 7.52 13.71
CA SER A 473 -7.54 7.87 13.67
C SER A 473 -8.30 7.17 12.54
N ARG A 474 -9.32 6.38 12.89
CA ARG A 474 -10.17 5.61 11.95
C ARG A 474 -11.05 6.50 11.06
N SER A 475 -11.12 7.79 11.37
CA SER A 475 -11.98 8.77 10.71
C SER A 475 -11.35 9.26 9.38
N PHE A 476 -12.11 9.12 8.29
CA PHE A 476 -11.87 9.71 6.97
C PHE A 476 -10.64 9.24 6.16
N LYS A 477 -10.44 7.93 5.94
CA LYS A 477 -9.34 7.44 5.07
C LYS A 477 -9.31 8.08 3.67
N SER A 478 -10.47 8.38 3.07
CA SER A 478 -10.54 9.04 1.76
C SER A 478 -10.26 10.55 1.80
N GLU A 479 -10.89 11.30 2.70
CA GLU A 479 -10.67 12.77 2.78
C GLU A 479 -9.28 13.10 3.31
N LYS A 480 -8.76 12.31 4.27
CA LYS A 480 -7.36 12.39 4.73
C LYS A 480 -6.39 12.25 3.57
N ARG A 481 -6.57 11.25 2.70
CA ARG A 481 -5.67 11.02 1.57
C ARG A 481 -5.71 12.16 0.55
N ALA A 482 -6.90 12.70 0.28
CA ALA A 482 -7.06 13.85 -0.61
C ALA A 482 -6.31 15.09 -0.07
N LEU A 483 -6.47 15.40 1.22
CA LEU A 483 -5.75 16.48 1.89
C LEU A 483 -4.23 16.27 1.84
N VAL A 484 -3.75 15.05 2.14
CA VAL A 484 -2.32 14.71 2.07
C VAL A 484 -1.77 14.94 0.66
N VAL A 485 -2.45 14.46 -0.39
CA VAL A 485 -1.98 14.62 -1.78
C VAL A 485 -1.94 16.11 -2.17
N GLU A 486 -3.00 16.86 -1.86
CA GLU A 486 -3.10 18.29 -2.15
C GLU A 486 -2.00 19.09 -1.43
N ASN A 487 -1.84 18.87 -0.14
CA ASN A 487 -0.91 19.63 0.69
C ASN A 487 0.56 19.25 0.43
N LEU A 488 0.87 17.99 0.09
CA LEU A 488 2.21 17.62 -0.37
C LEU A 488 2.60 18.31 -1.68
N ALA A 489 1.65 18.55 -2.59
CA ALA A 489 1.91 19.35 -3.79
C ALA A 489 2.16 20.83 -3.48
N GLN A 490 1.64 21.35 -2.37
CA GLN A 490 2.02 22.67 -1.88
C GLN A 490 3.45 22.66 -1.29
N ILE A 491 3.79 21.66 -0.48
CA ILE A 491 5.14 21.48 0.06
C ILE A 491 6.17 21.37 -1.06
N ASP A 492 5.91 20.58 -2.09
CA ASP A 492 6.84 20.41 -3.23
C ASP A 492 7.09 21.73 -3.98
N ARG A 493 6.10 22.64 -4.01
CA ARG A 493 6.27 23.98 -4.60
C ARG A 493 7.08 24.92 -3.70
N LEU A 494 6.88 24.84 -2.39
CA LEU A 494 7.57 25.69 -1.40
C LEU A 494 9.01 25.22 -1.15
N TYR A 495 9.24 23.92 -1.14
CA TYR A 495 10.51 23.27 -0.81
C TYR A 495 10.87 22.19 -1.85
N PRO A 496 11.34 22.58 -3.05
CA PRO A 496 11.52 21.64 -4.18
C PRO A 496 12.51 20.49 -3.92
N SER A 497 13.41 20.61 -2.94
CA SER A 497 14.37 19.55 -2.60
C SER A 497 13.79 18.47 -1.66
N TYR A 498 12.69 18.77 -0.97
CA TYR A 498 12.14 17.92 0.10
C TYR A 498 11.82 16.51 -0.40
N ARG A 499 11.11 16.37 -1.52
CA ARG A 499 10.76 15.06 -2.09
C ARG A 499 11.99 14.19 -2.38
N ARG A 500 13.08 14.79 -2.90
CA ARG A 500 14.32 14.08 -3.20
C ARG A 500 15.02 13.60 -1.92
N GLU A 501 15.01 14.43 -0.89
CA GLU A 501 15.61 14.13 0.41
C GLU A 501 14.82 13.07 1.19
N SER A 502 13.49 13.16 1.19
CA SER A 502 12.60 12.13 1.73
C SER A 502 12.83 10.78 1.03
N ALA A 503 12.86 10.79 -0.31
CA ALA A 503 13.16 9.58 -1.09
C ALA A 503 14.57 9.02 -0.79
N ARG A 504 15.55 9.88 -0.48
CA ARG A 504 16.88 9.46 -0.06
C ARG A 504 16.84 8.79 1.31
N PHE A 505 16.18 9.39 2.29
CA PHE A 505 16.00 8.82 3.62
C PHE A 505 15.33 7.45 3.57
N VAL A 506 14.28 7.29 2.76
CA VAL A 506 13.59 5.99 2.58
C VAL A 506 14.51 4.94 1.96
N ARG A 507 15.37 5.31 1.00
CA ARG A 507 16.34 4.38 0.40
C ARG A 507 17.47 4.00 1.33
N GLU A 508 17.95 4.92 2.15
CA GLU A 508 19.07 4.70 3.08
C GLU A 508 18.61 4.03 4.39
N ASP A 509 17.35 4.22 4.80
CA ASP A 509 16.74 3.80 6.07
C ASP A 509 17.72 3.80 7.26
N PRO A 510 18.20 4.97 7.69
CA PRO A 510 19.19 5.05 8.76
C PRO A 510 18.69 4.51 10.11
N LEU A 511 17.38 4.34 10.28
CA LEU A 511 16.77 3.74 11.47
C LEU A 511 16.78 2.21 11.45
N GLN A 512 17.14 1.57 10.33
CA GLN A 512 17.14 0.10 10.17
C GLN A 512 17.98 -0.60 11.24
N SER A 513 19.12 -0.03 11.64
CA SER A 513 19.99 -0.59 12.69
C SER A 513 19.33 -0.54 14.07
N VAL A 514 18.72 0.60 14.43
CA VAL A 514 17.99 0.76 15.70
C VAL A 514 16.78 -0.19 15.74
N ALA A 515 16.03 -0.25 14.63
CA ALA A 515 14.92 -1.18 14.46
C ALA A 515 15.37 -2.62 14.66
N GLY A 516 16.41 -3.07 13.95
CA GLY A 516 16.91 -4.45 14.06
C GLY A 516 17.35 -4.82 15.47
N ARG A 517 17.99 -3.90 16.20
CA ARG A 517 18.37 -4.11 17.61
C ARG A 517 17.15 -4.23 18.52
N LEU A 518 16.17 -3.34 18.39
CA LEU A 518 14.92 -3.39 19.16
C LEU A 518 14.18 -4.71 18.94
N GLU A 519 14.04 -5.11 17.68
CA GLU A 519 13.32 -6.33 17.33
C GLU A 519 14.05 -7.60 17.73
N TRP A 520 15.39 -7.58 17.72
CA TRP A 520 16.19 -8.67 18.25
C TRP A 520 16.01 -8.80 19.77
N ALA A 521 16.03 -7.68 20.50
CA ALA A 521 15.73 -7.67 21.92
C ALA A 521 14.30 -8.17 22.20
N TRP A 522 13.34 -7.79 21.36
CA TRP A 522 11.96 -8.28 21.43
C TRP A 522 11.86 -9.80 21.20
N LEU A 523 12.58 -10.34 20.20
CA LEU A 523 12.63 -11.77 19.94
C LEU A 523 13.21 -12.56 21.12
N LEU A 524 14.29 -12.07 21.72
CA LEU A 524 14.91 -12.70 22.88
C LEU A 524 14.02 -12.64 24.14
N ALA A 525 13.25 -11.57 24.30
CA ALA A 525 12.31 -11.40 25.41
C ALA A 525 10.97 -12.15 25.20
N ARG A 526 10.71 -12.65 24.00
CA ARG A 526 9.46 -13.31 23.63
C ARG A 526 9.30 -14.62 24.42
N ARG A 527 8.13 -14.80 25.04
CA ARG A 527 7.78 -16.03 25.78
C ARG A 527 7.01 -17.05 24.94
N SER A 528 6.20 -16.60 23.99
CA SER A 528 5.41 -17.46 23.14
C SER A 528 6.28 -18.12 22.07
N PRO A 529 6.23 -19.44 21.92
CA PRO A 529 7.01 -20.10 20.89
C PRO A 529 6.50 -19.78 19.49
N PHE A 530 7.33 -20.06 18.48
CA PHE A 530 7.00 -19.84 17.07
C PHE A 530 7.62 -20.92 16.18
N ALA A 531 7.12 -21.01 14.95
CA ALA A 531 7.71 -21.82 13.89
C ALA A 531 8.77 -21.00 13.13
N LEU A 532 9.96 -21.55 12.97
CA LEU A 532 11.03 -20.95 12.18
C LEU A 532 11.14 -21.68 10.84
N VAL A 533 10.98 -20.95 9.74
CA VAL A 533 11.16 -21.45 8.37
C VAL A 533 12.44 -20.88 7.79
N ILE A 534 13.41 -21.73 7.47
CA ILE A 534 14.64 -21.34 6.77
C ILE A 534 14.42 -21.54 5.28
N ALA A 535 14.53 -20.46 4.50
CA ALA A 535 14.34 -20.49 3.06
C ALA A 535 15.33 -19.58 2.35
N ALA A 536 15.85 -20.00 1.20
CA ALA A 536 16.66 -19.15 0.34
C ALA A 536 15.86 -17.90 -0.11
N ARG A 537 16.56 -16.89 -0.63
CA ARG A 537 15.93 -15.67 -1.14
C ARG A 537 14.97 -15.98 -2.30
N GLU A 538 15.41 -16.85 -3.21
CA GLU A 538 14.57 -17.44 -4.24
C GLU A 538 13.77 -18.60 -3.64
N ARG A 539 12.47 -18.39 -3.44
CA ARG A 539 11.58 -19.36 -2.81
C ARG A 539 10.18 -19.25 -3.40
N ASP A 540 9.42 -20.33 -3.31
CA ASP A 540 7.98 -20.31 -3.53
C ASP A 540 7.25 -19.71 -2.31
N PRO A 541 6.63 -18.53 -2.44
CA PRO A 541 5.89 -17.95 -1.34
C PRO A 541 4.65 -18.78 -0.96
N THR A 542 4.05 -19.54 -1.88
CA THR A 542 2.76 -20.23 -1.64
C THR A 542 2.89 -21.38 -0.66
N LEU A 543 3.93 -22.20 -0.79
CA LEU A 543 4.19 -23.24 0.18
C LEU A 543 4.44 -22.67 1.58
N ILE A 544 5.16 -21.54 1.69
CA ILE A 544 5.36 -20.85 2.97
C ILE A 544 4.05 -20.31 3.53
N ASP A 545 3.20 -19.68 2.69
CA ASP A 545 1.90 -19.16 3.10
C ASP A 545 1.05 -20.28 3.74
N ARG A 546 0.93 -21.41 3.04
CA ARG A 546 0.14 -22.56 3.53
C ARG A 546 0.75 -23.22 4.76
N TYR A 547 2.08 -23.33 4.82
CA TYR A 547 2.75 -23.85 6.01
C TYR A 547 2.51 -22.93 7.20
N ALA A 548 2.65 -21.62 7.01
CA ALA A 548 2.38 -20.62 8.04
C ALA A 548 0.91 -20.63 8.50
N ASP A 549 -0.04 -20.85 7.60
CA ASP A 549 -1.46 -21.03 7.95
C ASP A 549 -1.68 -22.29 8.80
N ALA A 550 -1.03 -23.41 8.46
CA ALA A 550 -1.09 -24.63 9.25
C ALA A 550 -0.46 -24.44 10.65
N GLN A 551 0.65 -23.72 10.76
CA GLN A 551 1.25 -23.38 12.05
C GLN A 551 0.37 -22.42 12.86
N ARG A 552 -0.26 -21.45 12.21
CA ARG A 552 -1.20 -20.52 12.86
C ARG A 552 -2.41 -21.26 13.44
N ALA A 553 -2.91 -22.30 12.76
CA ALA A 553 -4.02 -23.12 13.25
C ALA A 553 -3.72 -23.83 14.58
N VAL A 554 -2.44 -24.07 14.89
CA VAL A 554 -1.97 -24.62 16.19
C VAL A 554 -1.43 -23.53 17.13
N GLY A 555 -1.68 -22.25 16.83
CA GLY A 555 -1.31 -21.12 17.67
C GLY A 555 0.15 -20.66 17.56
N LEU A 556 0.87 -21.06 16.51
CA LEU A 556 2.26 -20.66 16.28
C LEU A 556 2.35 -19.56 15.21
N ASP A 557 3.04 -18.47 15.55
CA ASP A 557 3.49 -17.51 14.54
C ASP A 557 4.60 -18.13 13.68
N THR A 558 4.81 -17.62 12.47
CA THR A 558 5.85 -18.11 11.56
C THR A 558 6.86 -17.02 11.27
N ILE A 559 8.12 -17.27 11.59
CA ILE A 559 9.26 -16.40 11.27
C ILE A 559 10.06 -17.05 10.17
N ILE A 560 10.40 -16.28 9.14
CA ILE A 560 11.21 -16.71 8.01
C ILE A 560 12.63 -16.22 8.22
N ALA A 561 13.57 -17.15 8.27
CA ALA A 561 15.00 -16.89 8.19
C ALA A 561 15.48 -17.01 6.75
N THR A 562 16.04 -15.94 6.21
CA THR A 562 16.62 -15.93 4.85
C THR A 562 18.13 -15.75 4.96
N PRO A 563 18.93 -16.82 4.79
CA PRO A 563 20.38 -16.74 4.78
C PRO A 563 20.91 -16.20 3.45
N GLN A 564 21.99 -15.44 3.53
CA GLN A 564 22.75 -14.91 2.40
C GLN A 564 24.24 -15.22 2.63
N ASP A 565 24.87 -15.81 1.63
CA ASP A 565 26.30 -16.09 1.64
C ASP A 565 27.08 -14.82 1.26
N GLU A 566 27.96 -14.37 2.15
CA GLU A 566 28.80 -13.18 1.95
C GLU A 566 30.25 -13.57 1.59
N GLY A 567 30.51 -14.85 1.29
CA GLY A 567 31.83 -15.39 0.94
C GLY A 567 32.75 -15.63 2.15
N THR A 568 32.73 -14.75 3.16
CA THR A 568 33.49 -14.90 4.42
C THR A 568 32.63 -15.28 5.62
N GLY A 569 31.32 -15.43 5.45
CA GLY A 569 30.35 -15.71 6.51
C GLY A 569 28.91 -15.75 5.97
N VAL A 570 27.94 -15.88 6.86
CA VAL A 570 26.51 -15.93 6.51
C VAL A 570 25.77 -14.81 7.23
N THR A 571 25.04 -13.99 6.48
CA THR A 571 24.08 -13.04 7.06
C THR A 571 22.68 -13.62 6.98
N VAL A 572 21.92 -13.58 8.07
CA VAL A 572 20.55 -14.11 8.13
C VAL A 572 19.58 -13.00 8.50
N SER A 573 18.65 -12.72 7.60
CA SER A 573 17.51 -11.84 7.90
C SER A 573 16.35 -12.64 8.52
N LEU A 574 15.76 -12.13 9.59
CA LEU A 574 14.58 -12.72 10.25
C LEU A 574 13.36 -11.82 10.06
N ARG A 575 12.26 -12.37 9.51
CA ARG A 575 11.02 -11.65 9.27
C ARG A 575 9.80 -12.49 9.63
N ASP A 576 8.87 -11.99 10.44
CA ASP A 576 7.56 -12.59 10.65
C ASP A 576 6.78 -12.59 9.33
N HIS A 577 6.18 -13.73 9.03
CA HIS A 577 5.49 -13.96 7.78
C HIS A 577 4.28 -13.03 7.59
N ALA A 578 3.57 -12.69 8.66
CA ALA A 578 2.37 -11.86 8.62
C ALA A 578 2.66 -10.34 8.71
N GLY A 579 3.92 -9.93 8.67
CA GLY A 579 4.31 -8.52 8.76
C GLY A 579 4.34 -7.96 10.18
N ARG A 580 4.34 -8.80 11.22
CA ARG A 580 4.51 -8.37 12.62
C ARG A 580 5.99 -8.36 12.99
N PHE A 581 6.29 -8.13 14.27
CA PHE A 581 7.66 -8.24 14.77
C PHE A 581 8.16 -9.69 14.66
N PRO A 582 9.37 -9.95 14.13
CA PRO A 582 10.37 -9.00 13.58
C PRO A 582 10.18 -8.71 12.08
N GLN A 583 10.70 -7.61 11.55
CA GLN A 583 10.88 -7.32 10.12
C GLN A 583 12.28 -6.77 9.76
N ASN A 584 13.11 -6.46 10.75
CA ASN A 584 14.31 -5.64 10.63
C ASN A 584 15.58 -6.31 11.17
N VAL A 585 15.45 -7.52 11.71
CA VAL A 585 16.58 -8.26 12.28
C VAL A 585 17.47 -8.82 11.18
N SER A 586 18.76 -8.49 11.26
CA SER A 586 19.83 -9.03 10.42
C SER A 586 20.97 -9.49 11.33
N LEU A 587 21.25 -10.80 11.32
CA LEU A 587 22.32 -11.42 12.10
C LEU A 587 23.49 -11.71 11.17
N SER A 588 24.66 -11.14 11.45
CA SER A 588 25.89 -11.49 10.75
C SER A 588 26.64 -12.54 11.57
N CYS A 589 26.88 -13.71 10.97
CA CYS A 589 27.52 -14.84 11.63
C CYS A 589 28.78 -15.25 10.86
N ASP A 590 29.88 -15.44 11.58
CA ASP A 590 31.16 -15.90 11.01
C ASP A 590 31.09 -17.35 10.49
N SER A 591 30.09 -18.13 10.93
CA SER A 591 29.88 -19.53 10.54
C SER A 591 28.44 -19.99 10.77
N ALA A 592 28.06 -21.12 10.15
CA ALA A 592 26.78 -21.79 10.39
C ALA A 592 26.58 -22.21 11.86
N ASP A 593 27.68 -22.49 12.59
CA ASP A 593 27.65 -22.79 14.03
C ASP A 593 27.35 -21.54 14.87
N GLY A 594 27.79 -20.36 14.43
CA GLY A 594 27.40 -19.07 15.02
C GLY A 594 25.89 -18.88 14.96
N LEU A 595 25.31 -19.09 13.78
CA LEU A 595 23.86 -18.99 13.59
C LEU A 595 23.10 -20.00 14.47
N ALA A 596 23.54 -21.26 14.53
CA ALA A 596 22.90 -22.26 15.38
C ALA A 596 22.87 -21.85 16.86
N ARG A 597 23.94 -21.20 17.36
CA ARG A 597 23.98 -20.66 18.73
C ARG A 597 22.98 -19.53 18.95
N ASP A 598 22.85 -18.61 17.99
CA ASP A 598 21.88 -17.52 18.10
C ASP A 598 20.43 -18.02 18.03
N LEU A 599 20.15 -18.96 17.14
CA LEU A 599 18.83 -19.59 17.03
C LEU A 599 18.46 -20.41 18.27
N ALA A 600 19.43 -21.07 18.93
CA ALA A 600 19.21 -21.83 20.15
C ALA A 600 18.75 -20.97 21.35
N ARG A 601 18.91 -19.65 21.29
CA ARG A 601 18.43 -18.71 22.31
C ARG A 601 16.95 -18.36 22.15
N LEU A 602 16.34 -18.74 21.03
CA LEU A 602 14.97 -18.38 20.68
C LEU A 602 13.99 -19.50 21.06
N PRO A 603 12.73 -19.17 21.41
CA PRO A 603 11.70 -20.16 21.72
C PRO A 603 11.12 -20.80 20.45
N ILE A 604 11.96 -21.52 19.68
CA ILE A 604 11.53 -22.20 18.44
C ILE A 604 10.80 -23.49 18.82
N ALA A 605 9.51 -23.59 18.47
CA ALA A 605 8.73 -24.82 18.66
C ALA A 605 8.89 -25.80 17.50
N VAL A 606 8.95 -25.28 16.27
CA VAL A 606 9.06 -26.07 15.05
C VAL A 606 10.10 -25.43 14.14
N LEU A 607 11.03 -26.24 13.64
CA LEU A 607 11.99 -25.85 12.62
C LEU A 607 11.55 -26.47 11.30
N ALA A 608 11.46 -25.64 10.27
CA ALA A 608 11.20 -26.08 8.91
C ALA A 608 12.26 -25.54 7.96
N VAL A 609 12.68 -26.34 6.99
CA VAL A 609 13.64 -25.92 5.98
C VAL A 609 13.07 -26.15 4.59
N MET A 610 13.07 -25.09 3.79
CA MET A 610 12.59 -25.12 2.43
C MET A 610 13.73 -25.37 1.45
N ASP A 611 13.54 -26.38 0.60
CA ASP A 611 14.48 -26.84 -0.43
C ASP A 611 15.94 -26.86 0.06
N PRO A 612 16.31 -27.79 0.95
CA PRO A 612 17.62 -27.83 1.60
C PRO A 612 18.82 -27.69 0.65
N GLY A 613 18.72 -28.23 -0.58
CA GLY A 613 19.76 -28.14 -1.60
C GLY A 613 20.03 -26.73 -2.15
N LYS A 614 19.17 -25.74 -1.85
CA LYS A 614 19.34 -24.33 -2.25
C LYS A 614 20.00 -23.46 -1.18
N LEU A 615 20.26 -24.02 0.01
CA LEU A 615 20.87 -23.29 1.11
C LEU A 615 22.40 -23.40 1.07
N PRO A 616 23.13 -22.45 1.69
CA PRO A 616 24.58 -22.55 1.85
C PRO A 616 25.01 -23.89 2.45
N ALA A 617 26.09 -24.47 1.92
CA ALA A 617 26.59 -25.76 2.34
C ALA A 617 26.91 -25.79 3.85
N GLY A 618 26.58 -26.90 4.52
CA GLY A 618 26.83 -27.08 5.96
C GLY A 618 25.80 -26.43 6.90
N LEU A 619 24.91 -25.56 6.40
CA LEU A 619 23.86 -24.92 7.20
C LEU A 619 22.89 -25.95 7.79
N MET A 620 22.46 -26.90 6.96
CA MET A 620 21.51 -27.95 7.35
C MET A 620 22.03 -28.84 8.49
N PRO A 621 23.23 -29.45 8.37
CA PRO A 621 23.82 -30.19 9.48
C PRO A 621 24.01 -29.34 10.74
N ALA A 622 24.37 -28.05 10.60
CA ALA A 622 24.64 -27.21 11.75
C ALA A 622 23.40 -26.93 12.60
N ILE A 623 22.25 -26.68 11.95
CA ILE A 623 20.99 -26.28 12.58
C ILE A 623 20.14 -27.50 13.01
N ALA A 624 20.19 -28.60 12.26
CA ALA A 624 19.43 -29.81 12.58
C ALA A 624 19.97 -30.59 13.80
N ARG A 625 21.11 -30.19 14.39
CA ARG A 625 21.67 -30.83 15.60
C ARG A 625 20.75 -30.63 16.81
N GLY A 626 19.89 -31.62 17.05
CA GLY A 626 19.04 -31.71 18.24
C GLY A 626 17.62 -31.17 18.07
N LEU A 627 17.21 -30.79 16.85
CA LEU A 627 15.84 -30.32 16.56
C LEU A 627 15.18 -31.21 15.50
N ALA A 628 13.92 -31.58 15.73
CA ALA A 628 13.10 -32.19 14.68
C ALA A 628 12.85 -31.15 13.58
N CYS A 629 13.23 -31.47 12.34
CA CYS A 629 13.15 -30.55 11.21
C CYS A 629 12.15 -31.06 10.17
N ASP A 630 11.14 -30.25 9.87
CA ASP A 630 10.28 -30.44 8.70
C ASP A 630 11.03 -29.98 7.44
N VAL A 631 10.84 -30.67 6.32
CA VAL A 631 11.43 -30.32 5.01
C VAL A 631 10.31 -29.93 4.06
N LEU A 632 10.32 -28.69 3.60
CA LEU A 632 9.38 -28.15 2.63
C LEU A 632 9.98 -28.31 1.23
N ILE A 633 9.25 -28.97 0.33
CA ILE A 633 9.71 -29.23 -1.05
C ILE A 633 8.84 -28.45 -2.00
N SER A 634 9.42 -27.43 -2.64
CA SER A 634 8.67 -26.50 -3.48
C SER A 634 8.65 -26.86 -4.96
N ASP A 635 9.65 -27.62 -5.42
CA ASP A 635 9.86 -27.82 -6.85
C ASP A 635 10.27 -29.25 -7.22
N ALA A 636 10.14 -29.56 -8.52
CA ALA A 636 10.33 -30.89 -9.07
C ALA A 636 11.79 -31.37 -8.98
N LEU A 637 12.75 -30.45 -9.03
CA LEU A 637 14.18 -30.77 -8.93
C LEU A 637 14.56 -31.12 -7.49
N SER A 638 14.01 -30.40 -6.51
CA SER A 638 14.23 -30.64 -5.09
C SER A 638 13.61 -31.97 -4.66
N ALA A 639 12.51 -32.39 -5.29
CA ALA A 639 11.88 -33.69 -5.01
C ALA A 639 12.79 -34.90 -5.30
N ARG A 640 13.75 -34.79 -6.24
CA ARG A 640 14.70 -35.87 -6.56
C ARG A 640 15.79 -36.07 -5.49
N GLN A 641 15.89 -35.19 -4.49
CA GLN A 641 16.94 -35.24 -3.46
C GLN A 641 16.49 -36.09 -2.25
N ALA A 642 17.38 -36.96 -1.75
CA ALA A 642 17.09 -37.80 -0.58
C ALA A 642 17.16 -36.99 0.73
N HIS A 643 16.13 -37.08 1.58
CA HIS A 643 16.05 -36.40 2.88
C HIS A 643 15.81 -37.36 4.06
N PRO A 644 16.73 -38.32 4.31
CA PRO A 644 16.51 -39.41 5.28
C PRO A 644 16.30 -38.95 6.74
N GLY A 645 16.80 -37.75 7.09
CA GLY A 645 16.69 -37.16 8.43
C GLY A 645 15.47 -36.26 8.67
N ALA A 646 14.56 -36.10 7.70
CA ALA A 646 13.39 -35.24 7.86
C ALA A 646 12.37 -35.84 8.85
N HIS A 647 11.83 -35.01 9.74
CA HIS A 647 10.72 -35.35 10.63
C HIS A 647 9.42 -35.47 9.83
N ARG A 648 9.09 -34.44 9.04
CA ARG A 648 8.02 -34.46 8.03
C ARG A 648 8.54 -33.93 6.71
N ILE A 649 7.91 -34.38 5.62
CA ILE A 649 8.13 -33.86 4.27
C ILE A 649 6.84 -33.17 3.84
N VAL A 650 6.92 -31.91 3.44
CA VAL A 650 5.76 -31.07 3.12
C VAL A 650 5.87 -30.60 1.66
N PRO A 651 5.19 -31.27 0.71
CA PRO A 651 5.27 -30.93 -0.70
C PRO A 651 4.42 -29.70 -1.09
N ALA A 652 4.84 -28.95 -2.10
CA ALA A 652 4.05 -27.84 -2.66
C ALA A 652 2.74 -28.28 -3.30
N THR A 653 2.65 -29.48 -3.87
CA THR A 653 1.44 -29.93 -4.59
C THR A 653 1.14 -31.40 -4.31
N THR A 654 -0.12 -31.77 -4.51
CA THR A 654 -0.53 -33.19 -4.45
C THR A 654 0.12 -34.02 -5.56
N ARG A 655 0.51 -33.39 -6.68
CA ARG A 655 1.34 -34.00 -7.72
C ARG A 655 2.73 -34.35 -7.17
N LEU A 656 3.41 -33.42 -6.51
CA LEU A 656 4.70 -33.71 -5.88
C LEU A 656 4.59 -34.79 -4.80
N THR A 657 3.48 -34.84 -4.06
CA THR A 657 3.22 -35.95 -3.13
C THR A 657 3.22 -37.30 -3.83
N ARG A 658 2.59 -37.42 -5.00
CA ARG A 658 2.61 -38.66 -5.80
C ARG A 658 4.02 -39.01 -6.27
N VAL A 659 4.77 -38.02 -6.77
CA VAL A 659 6.18 -38.17 -7.17
C VAL A 659 7.02 -38.72 -6.01
N LEU A 660 6.95 -38.07 -4.84
CA LEU A 660 7.76 -38.43 -3.67
C LEU A 660 7.41 -39.83 -3.12
N ARG A 661 6.12 -40.19 -3.10
CA ARG A 661 5.68 -41.54 -2.70
C ARG A 661 6.19 -42.62 -3.65
N ALA A 662 6.27 -42.33 -4.95
CA ALA A 662 6.80 -43.26 -5.94
C ALA A 662 8.33 -43.43 -5.83
N GLN A 663 9.06 -42.33 -5.55
CA GLN A 663 10.52 -42.33 -5.47
C GLN A 663 11.08 -42.90 -4.15
N SER A 664 10.39 -42.67 -3.02
CA SER A 664 10.85 -43.13 -1.71
C SER A 664 9.68 -43.67 -0.86
N PRO A 665 9.31 -44.96 -1.02
CA PRO A 665 8.26 -45.59 -0.22
C PRO A 665 8.50 -45.52 1.29
N GLU A 666 9.78 -45.56 1.73
CA GLU A 666 10.16 -45.48 3.14
C GLU A 666 9.84 -44.12 3.79
N SER A 667 9.84 -43.05 2.99
CA SER A 667 9.54 -41.68 3.44
C SER A 667 8.05 -41.35 3.36
N ALA A 668 7.23 -42.21 2.74
CA ALA A 668 5.83 -41.93 2.44
C ALA A 668 4.98 -41.66 3.70
N SER A 669 5.29 -42.33 4.82
CA SER A 669 4.61 -42.15 6.11
C SER A 669 4.89 -40.80 6.77
N ARG A 670 5.94 -40.07 6.33
CA ARG A 670 6.34 -38.76 6.84
C ARG A 670 5.80 -37.61 5.97
N ILE A 671 5.14 -37.90 4.86
CA ILE A 671 4.61 -36.88 3.96
C ILE A 671 3.33 -36.27 4.56
N LEU A 672 3.32 -34.95 4.71
CA LEU A 672 2.18 -34.17 5.15
C LEU A 672 1.68 -33.31 3.99
N ASP A 673 0.48 -33.64 3.50
CA ASP A 673 -0.23 -32.83 2.52
C ASP A 673 -0.89 -31.63 3.23
N LEU A 674 -0.53 -30.42 2.84
CA LEU A 674 -1.22 -29.22 3.30
C LEU A 674 -2.48 -28.97 2.44
N PRO A 675 -3.57 -28.44 3.03
CA PRO A 675 -4.74 -28.04 2.28
C PRO A 675 -4.36 -27.06 1.17
N HIS A 676 -4.93 -27.23 -0.03
CA HIS A 676 -4.83 -26.22 -1.06
C HIS A 676 -5.58 -24.96 -0.63
N ALA A 677 -4.97 -23.79 -0.83
CA ALA A 677 -5.70 -22.54 -0.71
C ALA A 677 -6.82 -22.56 -1.76
N SER A 678 -8.06 -22.35 -1.33
CA SER A 678 -9.20 -22.27 -2.25
C SER A 678 -8.89 -21.21 -3.31
N ALA A 679 -8.76 -21.62 -4.57
CA ALA A 679 -8.60 -20.67 -5.67
C ALA A 679 -9.79 -19.70 -5.67
N GLU A 680 -9.54 -18.39 -5.74
CA GLU A 680 -10.59 -17.48 -6.19
C GLU A 680 -10.97 -17.93 -7.62
N PRO A 681 -12.27 -18.14 -7.93
CA PRO A 681 -12.70 -18.60 -9.24
C PRO A 681 -12.43 -17.51 -10.28
N GLY A 682 -11.25 -17.54 -10.91
CA GLY A 682 -10.77 -16.45 -11.77
C GLY A 682 -10.68 -16.80 -13.26
N ILE A 683 -10.29 -18.03 -13.60
CA ILE A 683 -10.18 -18.43 -15.01
C ILE A 683 -11.58 -18.78 -15.51
N ARG A 684 -12.20 -17.85 -16.24
CA ARG A 684 -13.46 -18.12 -16.93
C ARG A 684 -13.27 -19.29 -17.91
N ARG A 685 -14.25 -20.20 -17.95
CA ARG A 685 -14.28 -21.39 -18.81
C ARG A 685 -13.79 -21.06 -20.23
N ALA A 686 -12.85 -21.87 -20.73
CA ALA A 686 -12.44 -21.83 -22.13
C ALA A 686 -13.66 -21.94 -23.06
N LEU A 687 -14.00 -20.85 -23.78
CA LEU A 687 -14.99 -20.90 -24.84
C LEU A 687 -14.31 -21.35 -26.15
N PRO A 688 -14.93 -22.24 -26.94
CA PRO A 688 -14.22 -22.98 -27.98
C PRO A 688 -14.23 -22.28 -29.34
N GLY A 689 -13.05 -22.10 -29.93
CA GLY A 689 -12.89 -21.76 -31.35
C GLY A 689 -11.43 -21.96 -31.80
N ARG A 690 -11.22 -22.23 -33.10
CA ARG A 690 -9.92 -22.47 -33.74
C ARG A 690 -8.91 -21.29 -33.65
N SER A 691 -9.22 -20.22 -32.92
CA SER A 691 -8.49 -18.94 -32.97
C SER A 691 -7.99 -18.44 -31.61
N GLY A 692 -8.06 -19.27 -30.56
CA GLY A 692 -7.59 -18.93 -29.20
C GLY A 692 -6.06 -18.83 -29.10
N ALA A 693 -5.58 -18.06 -28.13
CA ALA A 693 -4.14 -17.95 -27.85
C ALA A 693 -3.63 -19.11 -26.99
N LEU A 694 -2.34 -19.42 -27.06
CA LEU A 694 -1.67 -20.26 -26.07
C LEU A 694 -1.11 -19.36 -24.97
N LEU A 695 -1.40 -19.65 -23.71
CA LEU A 695 -0.81 -18.93 -22.59
C LEU A 695 0.44 -19.69 -22.12
N ILE A 696 1.56 -18.99 -22.02
CA ILE A 696 2.80 -19.52 -21.49
C ILE A 696 3.10 -18.80 -20.18
N VAL A 697 3.36 -19.56 -19.13
CA VAL A 697 3.63 -19.05 -17.79
C VAL A 697 5.12 -19.25 -17.52
N GLY A 698 5.87 -18.16 -17.52
CA GLY A 698 7.32 -18.14 -17.35
C GLY A 698 7.69 -17.30 -16.13
N GLU A 699 8.20 -17.93 -15.08
CA GLU A 699 8.43 -17.24 -13.80
C GLU A 699 9.77 -16.48 -13.77
N ASP A 700 10.77 -16.98 -14.50
CA ASP A 700 12.03 -16.33 -14.83
C ASP A 700 12.62 -17.09 -16.02
N ALA A 701 12.43 -16.60 -17.25
CA ALA A 701 12.81 -17.34 -18.44
C ALA A 701 14.34 -17.46 -18.57
N ALA A 702 14.88 -18.57 -18.04
CA ALA A 702 16.22 -19.02 -18.38
C ALA A 702 16.36 -19.16 -19.92
N SER A 703 17.59 -19.10 -20.44
CA SER A 703 17.86 -19.17 -21.89
C SER A 703 17.08 -20.29 -22.62
N ASP A 704 16.95 -21.45 -21.98
CA ASP A 704 16.24 -22.62 -22.52
C ASP A 704 14.73 -22.38 -22.72
N ASP A 705 14.08 -21.63 -21.81
CA ASP A 705 12.66 -21.30 -21.90
C ASP A 705 12.40 -20.34 -23.07
N VAL A 706 13.31 -19.39 -23.29
CA VAL A 706 13.24 -18.43 -24.41
C VAL A 706 13.31 -19.16 -25.76
N ASP A 707 14.22 -20.11 -25.89
CA ASP A 707 14.39 -20.89 -27.12
C ASP A 707 13.19 -21.79 -27.41
N LEU A 708 12.63 -22.43 -26.37
CA LEU A 708 11.39 -23.20 -26.48
C LEU A 708 10.24 -22.32 -26.98
N ILE A 709 10.05 -21.15 -26.38
CA ILE A 709 8.97 -20.21 -26.72
C ILE A 709 9.09 -19.74 -28.18
N ARG A 710 10.29 -19.35 -28.62
CA ARG A 710 10.53 -18.88 -30.00
C ARG A 710 10.28 -19.98 -31.04
N ARG A 711 10.78 -21.20 -30.79
CA ARG A 711 10.56 -22.35 -31.67
C ARG A 711 9.08 -22.71 -31.75
N LEU A 712 8.42 -22.81 -30.59
CA LEU A 712 6.98 -23.09 -30.53
C LEU A 712 6.17 -22.02 -31.25
N ALA A 713 6.53 -20.74 -31.10
CA ALA A 713 5.89 -19.66 -31.82
C ALA A 713 6.06 -19.77 -33.34
N ALA A 714 7.22 -20.24 -33.81
CA ALA A 714 7.51 -20.34 -35.24
C ALA A 714 6.66 -21.45 -35.86
N ASP A 715 6.68 -22.62 -35.23
CA ASP A 715 5.94 -23.79 -35.69
C ASP A 715 4.41 -23.58 -35.57
N LEU A 716 3.95 -22.95 -34.47
CA LEU A 716 2.56 -22.59 -34.29
C LEU A 716 2.09 -21.57 -35.34
N GLY A 717 2.91 -20.58 -35.67
CA GLY A 717 2.60 -19.57 -36.68
C GLY A 717 2.50 -20.15 -38.09
N GLN A 718 3.25 -21.22 -38.38
CA GLN A 718 3.14 -21.98 -39.64
C GLN A 718 1.89 -22.87 -39.66
N ALA A 719 1.55 -23.50 -38.54
CA ALA A 719 0.40 -24.39 -38.43
C ALA A 719 -0.95 -23.62 -38.43
N ASP A 720 -1.04 -22.48 -37.75
CA ASP A 720 -2.19 -21.59 -37.79
C ASP A 720 -1.76 -20.11 -37.70
N ALA A 721 -1.87 -19.40 -38.82
CA ALA A 721 -1.53 -17.99 -38.91
C ALA A 721 -2.37 -17.09 -37.97
N ARG A 722 -3.50 -17.56 -37.46
CA ARG A 722 -4.40 -16.80 -36.57
C ARG A 722 -4.05 -16.97 -35.10
N ALA A 723 -3.32 -18.03 -34.75
CA ALA A 723 -2.89 -18.32 -33.39
C ALA A 723 -1.84 -17.32 -32.90
N GLY A 724 -1.77 -17.18 -31.58
CA GLY A 724 -0.80 -16.34 -30.90
C GLY A 724 -0.45 -16.89 -29.53
N ILE A 725 0.67 -16.44 -28.98
CA ILE A 725 1.20 -16.81 -27.69
C ILE A 725 1.20 -15.58 -26.78
N ILE A 726 0.63 -15.74 -25.59
CA ILE A 726 0.73 -14.77 -24.51
C ILE A 726 1.78 -15.32 -23.55
N VAL A 727 2.81 -14.55 -23.22
CA VAL A 727 3.78 -14.90 -22.18
C VAL A 727 3.45 -14.10 -20.92
N ASP A 728 2.98 -14.80 -19.89
CA ASP A 728 2.70 -14.26 -18.56
C ASP A 728 3.95 -14.41 -17.69
N GLY A 729 4.72 -13.32 -17.62
CA GLY A 729 6.07 -13.31 -17.08
C GLY A 729 6.97 -12.29 -17.82
N GLY A 730 8.15 -12.02 -17.27
CA GLY A 730 9.16 -11.21 -17.97
C GLY A 730 10.29 -12.07 -18.53
N MET A 731 10.87 -11.58 -19.62
CA MET A 731 12.00 -12.19 -20.33
C MET A 731 13.22 -11.26 -20.26
N ASP A 732 14.42 -11.80 -20.45
CA ASP A 732 15.66 -10.99 -20.46
C ASP A 732 15.65 -9.92 -21.60
N ASP A 733 14.95 -10.19 -22.70
CA ASP A 733 14.65 -9.22 -23.77
C ASP A 733 13.23 -9.44 -24.34
N ASP A 734 12.23 -8.85 -23.66
CA ASP A 734 10.82 -8.89 -24.05
C ASP A 734 10.60 -8.40 -25.50
N LEU A 735 11.22 -7.27 -25.86
CA LEU A 735 10.92 -6.59 -27.12
C LEU A 735 11.50 -7.34 -28.31
N ALA A 736 12.73 -7.86 -28.20
CA ALA A 736 13.31 -8.71 -29.23
C ALA A 736 12.49 -9.99 -29.45
N THR A 737 11.91 -10.54 -28.37
CA THR A 737 11.06 -11.73 -28.46
C THR A 737 9.73 -11.43 -29.15
N MET A 738 9.15 -10.25 -28.93
CA MET A 738 7.91 -9.80 -29.59
C MET A 738 8.08 -9.43 -31.08
N VAL A 739 9.30 -9.39 -31.62
CA VAL A 739 9.54 -9.19 -33.07
C VAL A 739 8.82 -10.26 -33.88
N GLN A 740 8.77 -11.48 -33.34
CA GLN A 740 7.96 -12.54 -33.87
C GLN A 740 6.47 -12.19 -33.67
N GLN A 741 5.79 -11.88 -34.77
CA GLN A 741 4.46 -11.26 -34.83
C GLN A 741 3.29 -12.14 -34.33
N ASN A 742 3.56 -13.10 -33.44
CA ASN A 742 2.59 -13.92 -32.73
C ASN A 742 2.97 -14.16 -31.26
N ILE A 743 3.95 -13.45 -30.70
CA ILE A 743 4.30 -13.51 -29.27
C ILE A 743 4.00 -12.15 -28.64
N PHE A 744 3.22 -12.14 -27.55
CA PHE A 744 2.98 -10.95 -26.75
C PHE A 744 3.38 -11.20 -25.30
N VAL A 745 4.41 -10.50 -24.82
CA VAL A 745 4.92 -10.65 -23.46
C VAL A 745 4.23 -9.64 -22.54
N LEU A 746 3.65 -10.08 -21.42
CA LEU A 746 3.03 -9.17 -20.46
C LEU A 746 4.06 -8.45 -19.60
N GLY A 747 5.20 -9.07 -19.30
CA GLY A 747 6.23 -8.55 -18.41
C GLY A 747 6.11 -9.12 -17.00
N ARG A 748 7.14 -8.86 -16.17
CA ARG A 748 7.20 -9.36 -14.79
C ARG A 748 6.05 -8.80 -13.94
N GLU A 749 5.43 -9.67 -13.17
CA GLU A 749 4.37 -9.28 -12.23
C GLU A 749 4.97 -8.87 -10.87
N PRO A 750 4.50 -7.80 -10.22
CA PRO A 750 4.89 -7.49 -8.85
C PRO A 750 4.45 -8.61 -7.89
N ALA A 751 5.33 -9.02 -6.98
CA ALA A 751 5.32 -10.24 -6.14
C ALA A 751 4.09 -10.56 -5.24
N ARG A 752 2.90 -10.04 -5.50
CA ARG A 752 1.67 -10.27 -4.72
C ARG A 752 0.38 -10.47 -5.54
N ARG A 753 0.46 -10.51 -6.87
CA ARG A 753 -0.62 -11.05 -7.70
C ARG A 753 -0.04 -12.32 -8.32
N ARG A 754 -0.75 -13.44 -8.28
CA ARG A 754 -0.39 -14.65 -9.03
C ARG A 754 -1.28 -14.63 -10.28
N ALA A 755 -0.73 -14.15 -11.40
CA ALA A 755 -1.45 -13.69 -12.59
C ALA A 755 -2.30 -14.69 -13.37
N LEU A 756 -2.26 -16.00 -13.10
CA LEU A 756 -3.06 -16.92 -13.91
C LEU A 756 -4.56 -16.72 -13.77
N ALA A 757 -5.02 -16.15 -12.65
CA ALA A 757 -6.44 -16.02 -12.32
C ALA A 757 -7.22 -15.01 -13.19
N HIS A 758 -6.58 -14.18 -14.03
CA HIS A 758 -7.25 -13.01 -14.61
C HIS A 758 -6.94 -12.72 -16.08
N CYS A 759 -6.57 -13.69 -16.92
CA CYS A 759 -6.50 -13.42 -18.36
C CYS A 759 -7.91 -13.47 -18.98
N PRO A 760 -8.51 -12.34 -19.46
CA PRO A 760 -9.80 -12.36 -20.13
C PRO A 760 -9.74 -12.87 -21.57
N VAL A 761 -8.52 -13.00 -22.13
CA VAL A 761 -8.33 -13.37 -23.52
C VAL A 761 -8.67 -14.85 -23.68
N PRO A 762 -9.46 -15.24 -24.71
CA PRO A 762 -9.74 -16.65 -24.97
C PRO A 762 -8.44 -17.44 -25.26
N ILE A 763 -8.19 -18.46 -24.43
CA ILE A 763 -7.01 -19.33 -24.55
C ILE A 763 -7.40 -20.79 -24.84
N SER A 764 -6.53 -21.47 -25.59
CA SER A 764 -6.71 -22.87 -25.98
C SER A 764 -6.10 -23.86 -25.00
N GLY A 765 -5.10 -23.42 -24.23
CA GLY A 765 -4.40 -24.19 -23.21
C GLY A 765 -3.31 -23.35 -22.53
N VAL A 766 -2.73 -23.86 -21.46
CA VAL A 766 -1.65 -23.21 -20.70
C VAL A 766 -0.40 -24.09 -20.69
N VAL A 767 0.76 -23.50 -20.93
CA VAL A 767 2.07 -24.19 -20.85
C VAL A 767 2.89 -23.59 -19.73
N PHE A 768 3.34 -24.44 -18.82
CA PHE A 768 4.30 -24.12 -17.78
C PHE A 768 5.67 -24.59 -18.24
N THR A 769 6.52 -23.66 -18.66
CA THR A 769 7.81 -23.98 -19.30
C THR A 769 8.90 -24.32 -18.31
N SER A 770 8.74 -23.92 -17.04
CA SER A 770 9.76 -24.16 -16.02
C SER A 770 9.94 -25.65 -15.74
N ARG A 771 11.11 -26.18 -16.11
CA ARG A 771 11.57 -27.51 -15.68
C ARG A 771 11.78 -27.60 -14.17
N ARG A 772 12.09 -26.47 -13.52
CA ARG A 772 12.29 -26.38 -12.07
C ARG A 772 10.97 -26.62 -11.35
N TRP A 773 9.95 -25.81 -11.65
CA TRP A 773 8.68 -25.83 -10.93
C TRP A 773 7.78 -26.99 -11.36
N GLY A 774 7.52 -27.15 -12.67
CA GLY A 774 6.82 -28.31 -13.22
C GLY A 774 5.61 -28.78 -12.40
N ALA A 775 5.62 -30.05 -11.98
CA ALA A 775 4.61 -30.66 -11.12
C ALA A 775 4.42 -29.95 -9.75
N GLY A 776 5.43 -29.24 -9.26
CA GLY A 776 5.43 -28.42 -8.04
C GLY A 776 4.80 -27.03 -8.18
N ASP A 777 4.50 -26.59 -9.39
CA ASP A 777 3.82 -25.32 -9.62
C ASP A 777 2.35 -25.43 -9.15
N THR A 778 1.99 -24.67 -8.13
CA THR A 778 0.63 -24.67 -7.57
C THR A 778 -0.40 -24.15 -8.55
N ARG A 779 0.02 -23.29 -9.49
CA ARG A 779 -0.90 -22.65 -10.43
C ARG A 779 -1.43 -23.64 -11.47
N VAL A 780 -0.75 -24.77 -11.68
CA VAL A 780 -1.22 -25.87 -12.51
C VAL A 780 -2.54 -26.43 -11.96
N ASP A 781 -2.66 -26.60 -10.63
CA ASP A 781 -3.90 -27.07 -9.99
C ASP A 781 -5.06 -26.11 -10.23
N ASP A 782 -4.80 -24.81 -10.14
CA ASP A 782 -5.81 -23.76 -10.35
C ASP A 782 -6.36 -23.77 -11.78
N VAL A 783 -5.48 -23.93 -12.78
CA VAL A 783 -5.84 -23.98 -14.20
C VAL A 783 -6.63 -25.25 -14.53
N VAL A 784 -6.18 -26.40 -14.02
CA VAL A 784 -6.86 -27.69 -14.18
C VAL A 784 -8.26 -27.64 -13.55
N ALA A 785 -8.41 -27.05 -12.36
CA ALA A 785 -9.71 -26.88 -11.70
C ALA A 785 -10.72 -26.05 -12.54
N CYS A 786 -10.21 -25.17 -13.40
CA CYS A 786 -11.03 -24.37 -14.32
C CYS A 786 -11.36 -25.10 -15.63
N GLY A 787 -10.90 -26.34 -15.81
CA GLY A 787 -11.13 -27.17 -16.99
C GLY A 787 -10.33 -26.74 -18.21
N VAL A 788 -9.21 -26.02 -18.01
CA VAL A 788 -8.31 -25.60 -19.08
C VAL A 788 -7.17 -26.61 -19.19
N PRO A 789 -6.90 -27.17 -20.39
CA PRO A 789 -5.79 -28.09 -20.61
C PRO A 789 -4.44 -27.46 -20.26
N VAL A 790 -3.60 -28.22 -19.56
CA VAL A 790 -2.24 -27.77 -19.17
C VAL A 790 -1.14 -28.65 -19.76
N ALA A 791 0.02 -28.05 -20.00
CA ALA A 791 1.27 -28.76 -20.25
C ALA A 791 2.32 -28.33 -19.23
N TYR A 792 3.00 -29.28 -18.58
CA TYR A 792 4.03 -29.02 -17.58
C TYR A 792 5.03 -30.16 -17.48
N TYR A 793 6.23 -29.87 -16.96
CA TYR A 793 7.26 -30.89 -16.73
C TYR A 793 6.98 -31.71 -15.46
N ASP A 794 7.00 -33.03 -15.57
CA ASP A 794 6.76 -33.95 -14.44
C ASP A 794 7.99 -34.85 -14.20
N PRO A 795 8.62 -34.81 -13.01
CA PRO A 795 9.79 -35.62 -12.71
C PRO A 795 9.51 -37.12 -12.59
N SER A 796 8.24 -37.55 -12.51
CA SER A 796 7.83 -38.95 -12.43
C SER A 796 7.73 -39.66 -13.79
N THR A 797 7.78 -38.92 -14.90
CA THR A 797 7.70 -39.52 -16.24
C THR A 797 9.04 -39.51 -16.97
N ASP A 798 9.44 -40.69 -17.44
CA ASP A 798 10.62 -40.88 -18.30
C ASP A 798 10.33 -40.55 -19.77
N ARG A 799 9.06 -40.43 -20.16
CA ARG A 799 8.62 -40.11 -21.53
C ARG A 799 7.40 -39.21 -21.52
N SER A 800 7.42 -38.18 -22.35
CA SER A 800 6.28 -37.26 -22.41
C SER A 800 5.01 -37.98 -22.86
N GLU A 801 3.90 -37.75 -22.16
CA GLU A 801 2.62 -38.42 -22.43
C GLU A 801 1.42 -37.51 -22.18
N ILE A 802 0.31 -37.78 -22.88
CA ILE A 802 -0.96 -37.07 -22.70
C ILE A 802 -1.84 -37.88 -21.74
N VAL A 803 -2.21 -37.27 -20.62
CA VAL A 803 -3.12 -37.85 -19.62
C VAL A 803 -4.42 -37.05 -19.62
N GLY A 804 -5.46 -37.63 -20.21
CA GLY A 804 -6.73 -36.92 -20.41
C GLY A 804 -6.58 -35.78 -21.42
N HIS A 805 -6.67 -34.53 -20.94
CA HIS A 805 -6.42 -33.33 -21.75
C HIS A 805 -5.07 -32.67 -21.47
N ASP A 806 -4.35 -33.14 -20.46
CA ASP A 806 -3.10 -32.53 -19.99
C ASP A 806 -1.89 -33.25 -20.60
N LEU A 807 -0.80 -32.52 -20.79
CA LEU A 807 0.47 -33.03 -21.30
C LEU A 807 1.51 -33.02 -20.18
N LEU A 808 2.01 -34.21 -19.84
CA LEU A 808 3.15 -34.39 -18.94
C LEU A 808 4.42 -34.44 -19.76
N LEU A 809 5.31 -33.48 -19.59
CA LEU A 809 6.60 -33.42 -20.27
C LEU A 809 7.69 -34.08 -19.40
N SER A 810 8.54 -34.90 -20.00
CA SER A 810 9.69 -35.44 -19.28
C SER A 810 10.80 -34.39 -19.14
N LEU A 811 11.50 -34.39 -18.00
CA LEU A 811 12.63 -33.51 -17.73
C LEU A 811 13.84 -33.76 -18.66
N GLU A 812 13.94 -34.96 -19.24
CA GLU A 812 15.05 -35.37 -20.10
C GLU A 812 14.87 -34.96 -21.58
N GLU A 813 13.72 -34.37 -21.93
CA GLU A 813 13.41 -33.99 -23.31
C GLU A 813 14.22 -32.80 -23.78
N SER A 814 14.75 -32.92 -25.01
CA SER A 814 15.35 -31.79 -25.71
C SER A 814 14.30 -30.73 -26.03
N VAL A 815 14.72 -29.46 -26.12
CA VAL A 815 13.83 -28.35 -26.49
C VAL A 815 13.10 -28.63 -27.80
N ALA A 816 13.78 -29.20 -28.80
CA ALA A 816 13.18 -29.51 -30.11
C ALA A 816 12.08 -30.59 -30.00
N THR A 817 12.33 -31.64 -29.21
CA THR A 817 11.33 -32.70 -28.98
C THR A 817 10.12 -32.16 -28.23
N ALA A 818 10.36 -31.40 -27.15
CA ALA A 818 9.30 -30.76 -26.37
C ALA A 818 8.44 -29.83 -27.21
N THR A 819 9.03 -29.00 -28.10
CA THR A 819 8.28 -28.15 -29.04
C THR A 819 7.37 -28.96 -29.96
N THR A 820 7.89 -30.07 -30.52
CA THR A 820 7.11 -30.93 -31.43
C THR A 820 5.89 -31.54 -30.72
N ILE A 821 6.09 -32.04 -29.50
CA ILE A 821 5.03 -32.65 -28.69
C ILE A 821 4.00 -31.61 -28.28
N LEU A 822 4.42 -30.40 -27.87
CA LEU A 822 3.54 -29.29 -27.53
C LEU A 822 2.66 -28.88 -28.71
N LEU A 823 3.22 -28.82 -29.93
CA LEU A 823 2.47 -28.51 -31.14
C LEU A 823 1.41 -29.59 -31.47
N GLN A 824 1.78 -30.87 -31.31
CA GLN A 824 0.86 -31.99 -31.49
C GLN A 824 -0.28 -31.96 -30.47
N TRP A 825 0.04 -31.72 -29.21
CA TRP A 825 -0.93 -31.55 -28.13
C TRP A 825 -1.90 -30.41 -28.42
N TRP A 826 -1.39 -29.21 -28.74
CA TRP A 826 -2.21 -28.05 -29.08
C TRP A 826 -3.14 -28.31 -30.28
N SER A 827 -2.64 -28.99 -31.31
CA SER A 827 -3.43 -29.38 -32.48
C SER A 827 -4.55 -30.36 -32.10
N GLY A 828 -4.26 -31.30 -31.19
CA GLY A 828 -5.23 -32.26 -30.65
C GLY A 828 -6.36 -31.62 -29.84
N LEU A 829 -6.05 -30.57 -29.06
CA LEU A 829 -7.06 -29.79 -28.32
C LEU A 829 -8.10 -29.14 -29.24
N SER A 830 -7.70 -28.84 -30.47
CA SER A 830 -8.55 -28.23 -31.50
C SER A 830 -9.42 -29.26 -32.25
N ALA A 831 -8.97 -30.52 -32.35
CA ALA A 831 -9.67 -31.60 -33.06
C ALA A 831 -10.79 -32.26 -32.23
N ALA A 832 -10.59 -32.43 -30.92
CA ALA A 832 -11.57 -33.06 -30.00
C ALA A 832 -12.91 -32.29 -29.88
N LYS A 833 -13.00 -31.06 -30.40
CA LYS A 833 -14.21 -30.24 -30.43
C LYS A 833 -15.04 -30.41 -31.71
N ALA A 834 -14.47 -30.97 -32.78
CA ALA A 834 -15.19 -31.19 -34.04
C ALA A 834 -16.19 -32.37 -33.93
N ASP A 835 -15.86 -33.41 -33.15
CA ASP A 835 -16.71 -34.60 -32.98
C ASP A 835 -17.98 -34.37 -32.15
N ARG A 836 -18.08 -33.27 -31.39
CA ARG A 836 -19.28 -32.94 -30.60
C ARG A 836 -20.30 -32.08 -31.35
N ARG A 837 -20.07 -31.76 -32.63
CA ARG A 837 -20.98 -30.98 -33.50
C ARG A 837 -21.53 -31.78 -34.68
N SER A 838 -21.45 -33.11 -34.64
CA SER A 838 -22.23 -33.97 -35.52
C SER A 838 -23.56 -34.29 -34.84
N PRO A 839 -24.72 -33.89 -35.40
CA PRO A 839 -26.01 -34.19 -34.79
C PRO A 839 -26.30 -35.69 -34.93
N GLY A 840 -26.48 -36.35 -33.79
CA GLY A 840 -27.26 -37.58 -33.67
C GLY A 840 -28.58 -37.23 -33.01
#